data_AF-A0A1Q3MY02-F1
#
_entry.id   AF-A0A1Q3MY02-F1
#
_cell.length_a   1.000
_cell.length_b   1.000
_cell.length_c   1.000
_cell.angle_alpha   90.00
_cell.angle_beta   90.00
_cell.angle_gamma   90.00
#
_symmetry.space_group_name_H-M   'P 1'
#
loop_
_entity.id
_entity.type
_entity.pdbx_description
1 polymer ?
#
loop_
_entity_poly.entity_id
_entity_poly.type
_entity_poly.pdbx_seq_one_letter_code
_entity_poly.pdbx_strand_id
1 'polypeptide(L)'
;MLAGGVWAAPNDTTIVRTHNATQLSWYGDYDESVTFPDGTVSYRKIVMEFNVGKYACPGYDPNNPGEGSTQTGWCADWDYDVHVLAMTPAGDTIELGRLITPYANSNNVSTPANWNHSYLFDVTDYYPILKDDVTIRIHYSGYSGGFTGTINFHMIEGTRPRDVIGITPLWRKGYAYGNSSNPINDAVDEKNLTVPANATQAEMKFIITGHGGDSQENCAEFCRKWYSVKENGVLGPVNYIWRDNCGKNFLYPQSGTWIYSRANWCPGDLVQTRIHPISSAAIANGSFDLDVNFQNYNYTGSNPQASYKVSADVFFFGDYNKSVDAGIEAIISPNSDVTYNRENPVCKEGKILIKNFGATTLTSVSFKYGVNGNQASAYTWNGSLASNQEQEIYLPVSDIIGGLSGTNTFTVSIDKVNGNPDEDEYNNNMTVDFDAVSDWEKGEFLVELKSPGNYGGVMPVGYKVTDENNNVVFDTVYRVNEALNTHVLKLPNGCYTLEFTASRNMGLSFFNAFTRGYFRVFNVREGNARIPIPKVDLGGGYYEGNVGAGFTHHFRVVNSTVSVPEFAPLAGVNIYPNPSVGVLNIDIAGSGKEAVQVEVFNAIGQRVHVLQSNDHQLVIDTRNWTSGIYTVRVQAGKQTLVEKVVVQ
;
A
#
# COMPACT_ATOMS: atom_id res chain seq x y z
N MET A 1 20.42 -41.63 -33.59
CA MET A 1 19.74 -41.54 -32.29
C MET A 1 20.21 -40.26 -31.62
N LEU A 2 19.43 -39.18 -31.73
CA LEU A 2 19.58 -37.96 -30.95
C LEU A 2 18.16 -37.62 -30.53
N ALA A 3 17.79 -38.03 -29.32
CA ALA A 3 16.54 -37.56 -28.72
C ALA A 3 16.79 -36.09 -28.36
N GLY A 4 16.25 -35.18 -29.17
CA GLY A 4 16.18 -33.77 -28.82
C GLY A 4 15.20 -33.62 -27.66
N GLY A 5 15.72 -33.53 -26.44
CA GLY A 5 14.97 -32.98 -25.32
C GLY A 5 14.79 -31.49 -25.58
N VAL A 6 13.54 -31.04 -25.65
CA VAL A 6 13.21 -29.62 -25.54
C VAL A 6 13.37 -29.29 -24.06
N TRP A 7 14.37 -28.49 -23.72
CA TRP A 7 14.55 -27.96 -22.38
C TRP A 7 13.92 -26.57 -22.34
N ALA A 8 13.17 -26.29 -21.29
CA ALA A 8 12.72 -24.93 -20.97
C ALA A 8 13.94 -24.01 -20.79
N ALA A 9 13.80 -22.74 -21.17
CA ALA A 9 14.82 -21.73 -20.92
C ALA A 9 14.66 -21.18 -19.49
N PRO A 10 15.73 -20.69 -18.83
CA PRO A 10 15.59 -19.95 -17.59
C PRO A 10 14.54 -18.84 -17.72
N ASN A 11 13.75 -18.63 -16.65
CA ASN A 11 12.58 -17.74 -16.60
C ASN A 11 11.30 -18.23 -17.32
N ASP A 12 11.30 -19.44 -17.89
CA ASP A 12 10.05 -20.11 -18.25
C ASP A 12 9.18 -20.29 -16.99
N THR A 13 7.87 -20.15 -17.16
CA THR A 13 6.91 -20.28 -16.05
C THR A 13 6.08 -21.54 -16.23
N THR A 14 6.22 -22.47 -15.29
CA THR A 14 5.33 -23.62 -15.17
C THR A 14 4.14 -23.23 -14.30
N ILE A 15 2.91 -23.42 -14.81
CA ILE A 15 1.69 -23.16 -14.05
C ILE A 15 1.07 -24.48 -13.58
N VAL A 16 0.99 -24.66 -12.27
CA VAL A 16 0.31 -25.81 -11.64
C VAL A 16 -1.02 -25.33 -11.05
N ARG A 17 -2.15 -25.78 -11.60
CA ARG A 17 -3.49 -25.48 -11.07
C ARG A 17 -3.97 -26.57 -10.12
N THR A 18 -4.48 -26.18 -8.97
CA THR A 18 -5.04 -27.13 -7.98
C THR A 18 -6.56 -27.05 -7.94
N HIS A 19 -7.09 -25.91 -7.54
CA HIS A 19 -8.54 -25.66 -7.50
C HIS A 19 -8.97 -24.91 -8.76
N ASN A 20 -10.18 -25.18 -9.25
CA ASN A 20 -10.76 -24.51 -10.40
C ASN A 20 -12.21 -24.11 -10.13
N ALA A 21 -12.42 -22.85 -9.77
CA ALA A 21 -13.71 -22.30 -9.37
C ALA A 21 -14.45 -23.16 -8.33
N THR A 22 -13.70 -23.78 -7.40
CA THR A 22 -14.25 -24.62 -6.33
C THR A 22 -15.20 -23.80 -5.47
N GLN A 23 -16.46 -24.24 -5.33
CA GLN A 23 -17.47 -23.52 -4.55
C GLN A 23 -17.23 -23.67 -3.05
N LEU A 24 -16.90 -22.56 -2.40
CA LEU A 24 -16.74 -22.48 -0.95
C LEU A 24 -18.12 -22.26 -0.32
N SER A 25 -18.85 -23.37 -0.14
CA SER A 25 -20.27 -23.40 0.21
C SER A 25 -20.57 -23.44 1.69
N TRP A 26 -19.67 -23.98 2.51
CA TRP A 26 -19.85 -24.13 3.95
C TRP A 26 -18.51 -24.34 4.65
N TYR A 27 -18.51 -24.16 5.97
CA TYR A 27 -17.36 -24.34 6.83
C TYR A 27 -16.74 -25.71 6.59
N GLY A 28 -15.46 -25.74 6.22
CA GLY A 28 -14.78 -27.00 5.94
C GLY A 28 -13.50 -26.86 5.15
N ASP A 29 -12.96 -28.03 4.80
CA ASP A 29 -11.76 -28.20 4.03
C ASP A 29 -12.12 -28.63 2.60
N TYR A 30 -11.51 -27.97 1.62
CA TYR A 30 -11.61 -28.29 0.20
C TYR A 30 -10.22 -28.73 -0.25
N ASP A 31 -10.04 -30.04 -0.45
CA ASP A 31 -8.75 -30.66 -0.72
C ASP A 31 -8.66 -31.08 -2.19
N GLU A 32 -7.56 -30.70 -2.85
CA GLU A 32 -7.24 -31.13 -4.21
C GLU A 32 -5.78 -31.63 -4.25
N SER A 33 -5.58 -32.85 -4.74
CA SER A 33 -4.24 -33.42 -4.95
C SER A 33 -3.74 -33.09 -6.35
N VAL A 34 -2.51 -32.61 -6.44
CA VAL A 34 -1.84 -32.26 -7.70
C VAL A 34 -0.40 -32.75 -7.70
N THR A 35 0.14 -33.03 -8.88
CA THR A 35 1.56 -33.31 -9.06
C THR A 35 2.29 -32.02 -9.42
N PHE A 36 3.14 -31.55 -8.53
CA PHE A 36 4.14 -30.52 -8.79
C PHE A 36 5.36 -31.11 -9.51
N PRO A 37 6.20 -30.26 -10.14
CA PRO A 37 7.50 -30.69 -10.64
C PRO A 37 8.32 -31.46 -9.60
N ASP A 38 9.08 -32.46 -10.04
CA ASP A 38 9.82 -33.43 -9.20
C ASP A 38 11.06 -32.84 -8.49
N GLY A 39 11.31 -31.54 -8.66
CA GLY A 39 12.45 -30.85 -8.09
C GLY A 39 13.76 -31.01 -8.87
N THR A 40 13.74 -31.61 -10.07
CA THR A 40 14.92 -31.62 -10.97
C THR A 40 15.22 -30.23 -11.55
N VAL A 41 14.22 -29.34 -11.56
CA VAL A 41 14.32 -27.94 -11.99
C VAL A 41 14.36 -27.03 -10.76
N SER A 42 15.21 -26.00 -10.80
CA SER A 42 15.23 -24.94 -9.77
C SER A 42 14.29 -23.81 -10.15
N TYR A 43 13.60 -23.26 -9.15
CA TYR A 43 12.69 -22.13 -9.31
C TYR A 43 13.21 -20.94 -8.51
N ARG A 44 13.37 -19.79 -9.17
CA ARG A 44 13.82 -18.55 -8.52
C ARG A 44 12.70 -17.87 -7.74
N LYS A 45 11.45 -18.05 -8.19
CA LYS A 45 10.24 -17.49 -7.59
C LYS A 45 9.06 -18.45 -7.78
N ILE A 46 8.25 -18.62 -6.75
CA ILE A 46 6.98 -19.33 -6.83
C ILE A 46 5.90 -18.41 -6.28
N VAL A 47 4.97 -18.01 -7.13
CA VAL A 47 3.82 -17.19 -6.74
C VAL A 47 2.58 -18.06 -6.71
N MET A 48 1.95 -18.18 -5.55
CA MET A 48 0.62 -18.77 -5.42
C MET A 48 -0.41 -17.67 -5.67
N GLU A 49 -1.13 -17.77 -6.79
CA GLU A 49 -2.28 -16.95 -7.12
C GLU A 49 -3.55 -17.63 -6.61
N PHE A 50 -4.24 -17.00 -5.68
CA PHE A 50 -5.58 -17.39 -5.25
C PHE A 50 -6.60 -16.41 -5.83
N ASN A 51 -7.27 -16.81 -6.91
CA ASN A 51 -8.39 -16.06 -7.46
C ASN A 51 -9.67 -16.40 -6.68
N VAL A 52 -10.19 -15.40 -5.97
CA VAL A 52 -11.48 -15.45 -5.30
C VAL A 52 -12.53 -14.93 -6.25
N GLY A 53 -13.46 -15.79 -6.66
CA GLY A 53 -14.62 -15.45 -7.48
C GLY A 53 -15.92 -15.58 -6.69
N LYS A 54 -17.04 -15.51 -7.41
CA LYS A 54 -18.38 -15.65 -6.83
C LYS A 54 -19.25 -16.64 -7.59
N TYR A 55 -20.21 -17.22 -6.88
CA TYR A 55 -21.29 -18.00 -7.47
C TYR A 55 -22.63 -17.64 -6.81
N ALA A 56 -23.74 -17.91 -7.50
CA ALA A 56 -25.08 -17.70 -6.95
C ALA A 56 -25.45 -18.86 -6.00
N CYS A 57 -25.66 -18.55 -4.72
CA CYS A 57 -26.11 -19.55 -3.75
C CYS A 57 -27.50 -20.07 -4.12
N PRO A 58 -27.78 -21.38 -4.01
CA PRO A 58 -29.09 -21.93 -4.31
C PRO A 58 -30.21 -21.25 -3.51
N GLY A 59 -31.21 -20.70 -4.20
CA GLY A 59 -32.36 -20.04 -3.58
C GLY A 59 -32.12 -18.60 -3.13
N TYR A 60 -30.92 -18.05 -3.32
CA TYR A 60 -30.60 -16.66 -2.97
C TYR A 60 -31.18 -15.66 -3.99
N ASP A 61 -31.98 -14.70 -3.51
CA ASP A 61 -32.40 -13.51 -4.24
C ASP A 61 -31.59 -12.31 -3.74
N PRO A 62 -30.66 -11.77 -4.54
CA PRO A 62 -29.84 -10.64 -4.13
C PRO A 62 -30.67 -9.39 -3.83
N ASN A 63 -31.89 -9.26 -4.35
CA ASN A 63 -32.76 -8.11 -4.06
C ASN A 63 -33.44 -8.23 -2.67
N ASN A 64 -33.35 -9.39 -2.04
CA ASN A 64 -33.98 -9.68 -0.75
C ASN A 64 -33.08 -10.57 0.14
N PRO A 65 -31.86 -10.10 0.46
CA PRO A 65 -30.90 -10.85 1.27
C PRO A 65 -31.23 -10.76 2.77
N GLY A 66 -30.82 -11.78 3.52
CA GLY A 66 -30.75 -11.73 4.98
C GLY A 66 -31.53 -12.81 5.75
N GLU A 67 -31.72 -12.56 7.05
CA GLU A 67 -32.46 -13.41 7.97
C GLU A 67 -33.95 -13.05 8.11
N GLY A 68 -34.83 -14.03 7.88
CA GLY A 68 -36.27 -13.89 8.10
C GLY A 68 -37.07 -14.88 7.24
N SER A 69 -38.36 -15.06 7.56
CA SER A 69 -39.22 -16.00 6.81
C SER A 69 -39.44 -15.61 5.34
N THR A 70 -39.17 -14.36 4.98
CA THR A 70 -39.28 -13.84 3.61
C THR A 70 -37.93 -13.55 2.97
N GLN A 71 -36.80 -13.72 3.66
CA GLN A 71 -35.47 -13.41 3.13
C GLN A 71 -34.76 -14.69 2.68
N THR A 72 -33.81 -14.56 1.75
CA THR A 72 -33.20 -15.72 1.06
C THR A 72 -31.86 -16.18 1.64
N GLY A 73 -31.48 -15.68 2.81
CA GLY A 73 -30.19 -15.97 3.45
C GLY A 73 -29.07 -15.05 2.97
N TRP A 74 -27.83 -15.45 3.27
CA TRP A 74 -26.61 -14.72 2.95
C TRP A 74 -25.80 -15.47 1.88
N CYS A 75 -25.23 -14.74 0.92
CA CYS A 75 -24.39 -15.25 -0.15
C CYS A 75 -23.26 -14.26 -0.47
N ALA A 76 -22.02 -14.65 -0.13
CA ALA A 76 -20.83 -13.79 -0.19
C ALA A 76 -20.95 -12.49 0.63
N ASP A 77 -21.89 -12.43 1.57
CA ASP A 77 -22.19 -11.20 2.31
C ASP A 77 -21.19 -10.90 3.41
N TRP A 78 -20.49 -11.90 3.95
CA TRP A 78 -19.60 -11.76 5.11
C TRP A 78 -18.12 -11.93 4.75
N ASP A 79 -17.28 -11.49 5.68
CA ASP A 79 -15.82 -11.56 5.66
C ASP A 79 -15.31 -12.83 6.35
N TYR A 80 -15.05 -13.87 5.54
CA TYR A 80 -14.64 -15.18 6.02
C TYR A 80 -13.12 -15.33 6.03
N ASP A 81 -12.63 -15.98 7.07
CA ASP A 81 -11.23 -16.36 7.19
C ASP A 81 -10.92 -17.59 6.32
N VAL A 82 -9.96 -17.45 5.41
CA VAL A 82 -9.62 -18.47 4.40
C VAL A 82 -8.13 -18.76 4.43
N HIS A 83 -7.78 -20.01 4.65
CA HIS A 83 -6.39 -20.46 4.75
C HIS A 83 -6.08 -21.38 3.58
N VAL A 84 -4.90 -21.21 2.98
CA VAL A 84 -4.38 -22.16 1.98
C VAL A 84 -3.26 -22.95 2.61
N LEU A 85 -3.41 -24.26 2.64
CA LEU A 85 -2.53 -25.20 3.33
C LEU A 85 -1.95 -26.22 2.34
N ALA A 86 -0.67 -26.54 2.47
CA ALA A 86 -0.08 -27.74 1.90
C ALA A 86 -0.15 -28.86 2.94
N MET A 87 -0.67 -30.03 2.54
CA MET A 87 -0.63 -31.23 3.36
C MET A 87 0.72 -31.91 3.14
N THR A 88 1.46 -32.18 4.22
CA THR A 88 2.74 -32.89 4.13
C THR A 88 2.52 -34.41 4.18
N PRO A 89 3.41 -35.22 3.59
CA PRO A 89 3.35 -36.68 3.70
C PRO A 89 3.38 -37.22 5.14
N ALA A 90 3.91 -36.43 6.09
CA ALA A 90 3.97 -36.78 7.50
C ALA A 90 2.61 -36.60 8.23
N GLY A 91 1.60 -36.03 7.56
CA GLY A 91 0.28 -35.74 8.13
C GLY A 91 0.19 -34.35 8.79
N ASP A 92 1.31 -33.63 8.90
CA ASP A 92 1.31 -32.22 9.28
C ASP A 92 0.83 -31.34 8.12
N THR A 93 0.36 -30.14 8.44
CA THR A 93 -0.01 -29.11 7.45
C THR A 93 1.03 -28.00 7.44
N ILE A 94 1.09 -27.21 6.37
CA ILE A 94 1.90 -25.98 6.30
C ILE A 94 1.05 -24.90 5.67
N GLU A 95 0.96 -23.72 6.28
CA GLU A 95 0.13 -22.64 5.74
C GLU A 95 0.92 -21.79 4.77
N LEU A 96 0.47 -21.80 3.51
CA LEU A 96 1.08 -21.08 2.40
C LEU A 96 0.61 -19.63 2.36
N GLY A 97 -0.61 -19.36 2.83
CA GLY A 97 -1.18 -18.03 2.83
C GLY A 97 -2.55 -17.97 3.50
N ARG A 98 -2.92 -16.76 3.92
CA ARG A 98 -4.22 -16.47 4.54
C ARG A 98 -4.79 -15.18 3.99
N LEU A 99 -6.09 -15.16 3.73
CA LEU A 99 -6.85 -13.97 3.38
C LEU A 99 -8.17 -13.93 4.12
N ILE A 100 -8.77 -12.75 4.18
CA ILE A 100 -10.15 -12.58 4.61
C ILE A 100 -10.98 -12.20 3.39
N THR A 101 -12.07 -12.91 3.11
CA THR A 101 -12.96 -12.55 1.98
C THR A 101 -13.52 -11.14 2.18
N PRO A 102 -13.86 -10.42 1.10
CA PRO A 102 -14.56 -9.16 1.25
C PRO A 102 -16.00 -9.38 1.70
N TYR A 103 -16.62 -8.32 2.22
CA TYR A 103 -18.08 -8.24 2.21
C TYR A 103 -18.53 -7.94 0.78
N ALA A 104 -19.04 -8.95 0.10
CA ALA A 104 -19.16 -8.96 -1.35
C ALA A 104 -20.60 -9.19 -1.82
N ASN A 105 -21.59 -8.55 -1.19
CA ASN A 105 -22.98 -8.62 -1.66
C ASN A 105 -23.05 -8.27 -3.16
N SER A 106 -23.79 -9.05 -3.94
CA SER A 106 -23.88 -8.90 -5.41
C SER A 106 -24.51 -7.59 -5.90
N ASN A 107 -25.20 -6.83 -5.04
CA ASN A 107 -25.71 -5.48 -5.33
C ASN A 107 -24.68 -4.38 -5.04
N ASN A 108 -23.50 -4.73 -4.51
CA ASN A 108 -22.42 -3.77 -4.34
C ASN A 108 -21.69 -3.56 -5.67
N VAL A 109 -21.51 -2.30 -6.02
CA VAL A 109 -20.90 -1.82 -7.26
C VAL A 109 -19.45 -2.30 -7.46
N SER A 110 -18.71 -2.51 -6.37
CA SER A 110 -17.33 -2.98 -6.41
C SER A 110 -17.20 -4.49 -6.36
N THR A 111 -18.28 -5.22 -6.04
CA THR A 111 -18.31 -6.69 -6.00
C THR A 111 -19.58 -7.26 -6.66
N PRO A 112 -19.88 -6.93 -7.94
CA PRO A 112 -21.02 -7.49 -8.66
C PRO A 112 -20.97 -9.02 -8.73
N ALA A 113 -22.02 -9.67 -9.24
CA ALA A 113 -22.10 -11.14 -9.29
C ALA A 113 -20.96 -11.82 -10.07
N ASN A 114 -20.39 -11.13 -11.08
CA ASN A 114 -19.26 -11.61 -11.88
C ASN A 114 -17.89 -11.15 -11.35
N TRP A 115 -17.85 -10.50 -10.19
CA TRP A 115 -16.60 -10.06 -9.58
C TRP A 115 -15.70 -11.25 -9.25
N ASN A 116 -14.41 -11.08 -9.53
CA ASN A 116 -13.35 -11.91 -9.04
C ASN A 116 -12.09 -11.05 -8.81
N HIS A 117 -11.17 -11.54 -7.99
CA HIS A 117 -9.88 -10.90 -7.79
C HIS A 117 -8.82 -11.93 -7.42
N SER A 118 -7.62 -11.77 -8.00
CA SER A 118 -6.46 -12.59 -7.74
C SER A 118 -5.61 -12.00 -6.61
N TYR A 119 -5.45 -12.77 -5.54
CA TYR A 119 -4.54 -12.46 -4.46
C TYR A 119 -3.24 -13.25 -4.63
N LEU A 120 -2.09 -12.57 -4.58
CA LEU A 120 -0.78 -13.18 -4.84
C LEU A 120 -0.01 -13.38 -3.54
N PHE A 121 0.52 -14.59 -3.33
CA PHE A 121 1.38 -14.94 -2.22
C PHE A 121 2.74 -15.39 -2.75
N ASP A 122 3.82 -14.83 -2.23
CA ASP A 122 5.16 -15.39 -2.46
C ASP A 122 5.33 -16.63 -1.58
N VAL A 123 5.39 -17.79 -2.23
CA VAL A 123 5.57 -19.10 -1.59
C VAL A 123 6.88 -19.77 -2.03
N THR A 124 7.85 -18.98 -2.47
CA THR A 124 9.14 -19.48 -3.01
C THR A 124 9.87 -20.38 -2.02
N ASP A 125 9.88 -20.01 -0.73
CA ASP A 125 10.58 -20.79 0.30
C ASP A 125 9.90 -22.13 0.61
N TYR A 126 8.65 -22.33 0.16
CA TYR A 126 7.92 -23.58 0.36
C TYR A 126 8.24 -24.63 -0.73
N TYR A 127 9.14 -24.33 -1.67
CA TYR A 127 9.51 -25.26 -2.74
C TYR A 127 9.88 -26.69 -2.27
N PRO A 128 10.50 -26.94 -1.10
CA PRO A 128 10.84 -28.32 -0.71
C PRO A 128 9.60 -29.17 -0.46
N ILE A 129 8.45 -28.51 -0.22
CA ILE A 129 7.13 -29.11 -0.01
C ILE A 129 6.34 -29.14 -1.32
N LEU A 130 6.47 -28.11 -2.17
CA LEU A 130 5.76 -27.98 -3.45
C LEU A 130 6.44 -28.76 -4.58
N LYS A 131 6.63 -30.07 -4.37
CA LYS A 131 7.23 -31.01 -5.32
C LYS A 131 6.50 -32.34 -5.27
N ASP A 132 6.53 -33.08 -6.38
CA ASP A 132 5.83 -34.36 -6.51
C ASP A 132 4.33 -34.23 -6.17
N ASP A 133 3.69 -35.30 -5.69
CA ASP A 133 2.28 -35.29 -5.30
C ASP A 133 2.08 -34.55 -3.98
N VAL A 134 1.28 -33.49 -4.02
CA VAL A 134 0.91 -32.66 -2.87
C VAL A 134 -0.58 -32.43 -2.85
N THR A 135 -1.21 -32.58 -1.68
CA THR A 135 -2.58 -32.11 -1.48
C THR A 135 -2.55 -30.66 -1.03
N ILE A 136 -3.21 -29.80 -1.80
CA ILE A 136 -3.44 -28.41 -1.44
C ILE A 136 -4.87 -28.31 -0.89
N ARG A 137 -5.02 -27.62 0.23
CA ARG A 137 -6.28 -27.42 0.93
C ARG A 137 -6.65 -25.94 0.97
N ILE A 138 -7.89 -25.63 0.63
CA ILE A 138 -8.54 -24.38 1.04
C ILE A 138 -9.36 -24.69 2.30
N HIS A 139 -8.96 -24.15 3.45
CA HIS A 139 -9.82 -24.15 4.63
C HIS A 139 -10.68 -22.88 4.61
N TYR A 140 -12.00 -23.05 4.59
CA TYR A 140 -12.96 -21.95 4.59
C TYR A 140 -13.71 -21.91 5.93
N SER A 141 -13.48 -20.86 6.73
CA SER A 141 -14.15 -20.66 8.03
C SER A 141 -15.50 -19.92 7.89
N GLY A 142 -16.31 -20.21 6.86
CA GLY A 142 -17.56 -19.51 6.58
C GLY A 142 -18.82 -20.36 6.73
N TYR A 143 -19.85 -19.83 7.38
CA TYR A 143 -21.15 -20.49 7.56
C TYR A 143 -22.23 -20.04 6.56
N SER A 144 -21.80 -19.50 5.41
CA SER A 144 -22.61 -19.39 4.21
C SER A 144 -21.73 -19.51 2.96
N GLY A 145 -22.35 -19.75 1.81
CA GLY A 145 -21.65 -19.84 0.54
C GLY A 145 -21.47 -18.50 -0.17
N GLY A 146 -21.10 -18.58 -1.44
CA GLY A 146 -21.13 -17.47 -2.40
C GLY A 146 -19.77 -17.11 -3.01
N PHE A 147 -18.68 -17.66 -2.49
CA PHE A 147 -17.34 -17.51 -3.05
C PHE A 147 -16.88 -18.76 -3.80
N THR A 148 -16.08 -18.56 -4.83
CA THR A 148 -15.32 -19.64 -5.49
C THR A 148 -13.83 -19.43 -5.28
N GLY A 149 -13.07 -20.52 -5.32
CA GLY A 149 -11.61 -20.48 -5.29
C GLY A 149 -10.96 -21.16 -6.48
N THR A 150 -10.02 -20.47 -7.11
CA THR A 150 -9.09 -21.03 -8.10
C THR A 150 -7.67 -20.75 -7.62
N ILE A 151 -6.83 -21.78 -7.58
CA ILE A 151 -5.43 -21.64 -7.16
C ILE A 151 -4.51 -22.07 -8.30
N ASN A 152 -3.63 -21.16 -8.70
CA ASN A 152 -2.52 -21.42 -9.63
C ASN A 152 -1.19 -21.16 -8.91
N PHE A 153 -0.23 -22.07 -9.06
CA PHE A 153 1.15 -21.85 -8.67
C PHE A 153 1.95 -21.52 -9.92
N HIS A 154 2.48 -20.30 -9.97
CA HIS A 154 3.35 -19.81 -11.03
C HIS A 154 4.80 -20.06 -10.62
N MET A 155 5.38 -21.16 -11.13
CA MET A 155 6.73 -21.62 -10.80
C MET A 155 7.71 -21.10 -11.86
N ILE A 156 8.47 -20.07 -11.51
CA ILE A 156 9.36 -19.35 -12.43
C ILE A 156 10.77 -19.95 -12.31
N GLU A 157 11.27 -20.55 -13.39
CA GLU A 157 12.56 -21.23 -13.41
C GLU A 157 13.73 -20.28 -13.16
N GLY A 158 14.74 -20.76 -12.42
CA GLY A 158 15.98 -20.02 -12.18
C GLY A 158 16.62 -20.31 -10.81
N THR A 159 17.68 -19.58 -10.51
CA THR A 159 18.40 -19.68 -9.23
C THR A 159 17.74 -18.78 -8.18
N ARG A 160 17.20 -19.41 -7.14
CA ARG A 160 16.62 -18.74 -5.97
C ARG A 160 17.67 -17.90 -5.21
N PRO A 161 17.23 -16.89 -4.43
CA PRO A 161 18.15 -16.06 -3.63
C PRO A 161 18.96 -16.86 -2.61
N ARG A 162 18.30 -17.79 -1.92
CA ARG A 162 18.89 -18.68 -0.91
C ARG A 162 18.24 -20.06 -1.02
N ASP A 163 19.01 -21.11 -0.77
CA ASP A 163 18.47 -22.46 -0.68
C ASP A 163 17.81 -22.69 0.68
N VAL A 164 16.65 -23.37 0.68
CA VAL A 164 15.95 -23.78 1.91
C VAL A 164 16.49 -25.13 2.34
N ILE A 165 17.25 -25.14 3.43
CA ILE A 165 17.91 -26.31 3.99
C ILE A 165 16.92 -27.15 4.81
N GLY A 166 15.96 -26.49 5.45
CA GLY A 166 14.96 -27.16 6.26
C GLY A 166 13.79 -26.25 6.62
N ILE A 167 12.66 -26.88 6.92
CA ILE A 167 11.44 -26.22 7.39
C ILE A 167 11.00 -26.96 8.66
N THR A 168 10.72 -26.23 9.73
CA THR A 168 10.22 -26.79 10.99
C THR A 168 8.90 -26.11 11.34
N PRO A 169 7.77 -26.83 11.22
CA PRO A 169 6.48 -26.32 11.68
C PRO A 169 6.47 -26.10 13.19
N LEU A 170 5.86 -25.01 13.64
CA LEU A 170 5.75 -24.68 15.07
C LEU A 170 4.30 -24.82 15.56
N TRP A 171 3.51 -23.77 15.42
CA TRP A 171 2.14 -23.67 15.93
C TRP A 171 1.17 -23.55 14.77
N ARG A 172 0.02 -24.22 14.85
CA ARG A 172 -1.07 -24.10 13.88
C ARG A 172 -2.41 -24.37 14.52
N LYS A 173 -2.95 -23.36 15.19
CA LYS A 173 -4.14 -23.51 16.05
C LYS A 173 -4.81 -22.17 16.35
N GLY A 174 -6.10 -22.22 16.70
CA GLY A 174 -6.80 -21.15 17.41
C GLY A 174 -6.58 -21.24 18.92
N TYR A 175 -6.12 -20.15 19.53
CA TYR A 175 -5.91 -20.03 20.97
C TYR A 175 -6.93 -19.06 21.56
N ALA A 176 -7.57 -19.47 22.66
CA ALA A 176 -8.43 -18.57 23.43
C ALA A 176 -7.61 -17.41 24.01
N TYR A 177 -8.22 -16.23 24.08
CA TYR A 177 -7.60 -15.03 24.62
C TYR A 177 -8.53 -14.39 25.66
N GLY A 178 -7.97 -13.83 26.74
CA GLY A 178 -8.80 -13.31 27.84
C GLY A 178 -9.26 -14.37 28.85
N ASN A 179 -8.97 -15.65 28.65
CA ASN A 179 -9.41 -16.73 29.54
C ASN A 179 -8.39 -16.97 30.66
N SER A 180 -8.67 -16.52 31.88
CA SER A 180 -7.75 -16.67 33.03
C SER A 180 -7.48 -18.13 33.44
N SER A 181 -8.39 -19.05 33.12
CA SER A 181 -8.20 -20.48 33.41
C SER A 181 -7.42 -21.21 32.32
N ASN A 182 -7.18 -20.56 31.17
CA ASN A 182 -6.36 -21.06 30.08
C ASN A 182 -5.65 -19.86 29.39
N PRO A 183 -4.67 -19.23 30.07
CA PRO A 183 -3.96 -18.08 29.52
C PRO A 183 -3.24 -18.44 28.22
N ILE A 184 -3.26 -17.54 27.25
CA ILE A 184 -2.64 -17.80 25.93
C ILE A 184 -1.14 -18.10 26.04
N ASN A 185 -0.43 -17.43 26.96
CA ASN A 185 1.00 -17.61 27.19
C ASN A 185 1.35 -18.96 27.83
N ASP A 186 0.37 -19.68 28.37
CA ASP A 186 0.55 -21.06 28.86
C ASP A 186 0.13 -22.08 27.79
N ALA A 187 -0.72 -21.67 26.84
CA ALA A 187 -1.27 -22.52 25.80
C ALA A 187 -0.42 -22.58 24.53
N VAL A 188 0.31 -21.50 24.21
CA VAL A 188 1.33 -21.47 23.16
C VAL A 188 2.62 -21.99 23.79
N ASP A 189 3.03 -23.20 23.40
CA ASP A 189 4.16 -23.89 24.01
C ASP A 189 5.50 -23.49 23.38
N GLU A 190 6.53 -23.32 24.20
CA GLU A 190 7.91 -23.11 23.75
C GLU A 190 8.39 -24.30 22.92
N LYS A 191 9.08 -24.01 21.81
CA LYS A 191 9.61 -24.99 20.87
C LYS A 191 11.13 -24.98 20.92
N ASN A 192 11.74 -26.14 21.13
CA ASN A 192 13.17 -26.35 20.98
C ASN A 192 13.49 -26.76 19.53
N LEU A 193 14.36 -26.02 18.85
CA LEU A 193 14.75 -26.26 17.47
C LEU A 193 16.23 -26.62 17.37
N THR A 194 16.53 -27.57 16.49
CA THR A 194 17.90 -27.88 16.07
C THR A 194 18.16 -27.25 14.71
N VAL A 195 19.32 -26.59 14.57
CA VAL A 195 19.77 -26.00 13.30
C VAL A 195 20.25 -27.12 12.38
N PRO A 196 19.67 -27.30 11.18
CA PRO A 196 20.16 -28.27 10.21
C PRO A 196 21.61 -27.98 9.79
N ALA A 197 22.36 -29.03 9.45
CA ALA A 197 23.70 -28.86 8.90
C ALA A 197 23.67 -27.98 7.64
N ASN A 198 24.66 -27.09 7.50
CA ASN A 198 24.82 -26.11 6.41
C ASN A 198 23.81 -24.95 6.39
N ALA A 199 22.91 -24.84 7.36
CA ALA A 199 22.12 -23.63 7.52
C ALA A 199 22.99 -22.50 8.06
N THR A 200 22.97 -21.33 7.42
CA THR A 200 23.71 -20.13 7.82
C THR A 200 22.78 -19.02 8.30
N GLN A 201 21.49 -19.13 8.02
CA GLN A 201 20.44 -18.19 8.41
C GLN A 201 19.16 -18.95 8.74
N ALA A 202 18.28 -18.34 9.56
CA ALA A 202 16.91 -18.80 9.68
C ALA A 202 15.96 -17.64 9.94
N GLU A 203 14.69 -17.82 9.59
CA GLU A 203 13.62 -16.87 9.91
C GLU A 203 12.33 -17.62 10.25
N MET A 204 11.58 -17.10 11.21
CA MET A 204 10.23 -17.55 11.50
C MET A 204 9.23 -16.75 10.67
N LYS A 205 8.39 -17.44 9.90
CA LYS A 205 7.19 -16.88 9.27
C LYS A 205 6.02 -17.07 10.23
N PHE A 206 5.33 -15.98 10.55
CA PHE A 206 4.27 -15.95 11.56
C PHE A 206 3.02 -15.26 11.03
N ILE A 207 1.94 -16.02 10.86
CA ILE A 207 0.63 -15.54 10.41
C ILE A 207 -0.32 -15.56 11.61
N ILE A 208 -0.90 -14.41 11.94
CA ILE A 208 -1.79 -14.25 13.09
C ILE A 208 -2.99 -13.38 12.75
N THR A 209 -4.18 -13.79 13.19
CA THR A 209 -5.43 -13.00 13.12
C THR A 209 -6.21 -13.10 14.43
N GLY A 210 -6.73 -11.97 14.90
CA GLY A 210 -7.62 -11.92 16.07
C GLY A 210 -9.10 -11.97 15.68
N HIS A 211 -9.89 -12.74 16.42
CA HIS A 211 -11.31 -13.00 16.16
C HIS A 211 -12.15 -12.88 17.44
N GLY A 212 -13.46 -12.65 17.25
CA GLY A 212 -14.43 -12.49 18.33
C GLY A 212 -14.46 -11.07 18.89
N GLY A 213 -15.48 -10.78 19.69
CA GLY A 213 -15.68 -9.48 20.34
C GLY A 213 -16.31 -9.65 21.71
N ASP A 214 -15.50 -9.58 22.76
CA ASP A 214 -16.01 -9.54 24.13
C ASP A 214 -16.58 -8.16 24.51
N SER A 215 -17.32 -8.11 25.63
CA SER A 215 -17.99 -6.88 26.07
C SER A 215 -17.07 -5.86 26.76
N GLN A 216 -15.82 -6.22 27.07
CA GLN A 216 -14.91 -5.39 27.87
C GLN A 216 -14.03 -4.52 26.98
N GLU A 217 -13.40 -5.10 25.96
CA GLU A 217 -12.53 -4.39 25.02
C GLU A 217 -12.81 -4.71 23.55
N ASN A 218 -13.85 -5.49 23.24
CA ASN A 218 -14.12 -6.04 21.90
C ASN A 218 -12.96 -6.90 21.39
N CYS A 219 -12.27 -7.60 22.29
CA CYS A 219 -11.23 -8.54 21.89
C CYS A 219 -11.82 -9.81 21.26
N ALA A 220 -11.11 -10.47 20.33
CA ALA A 220 -9.78 -10.10 19.82
C ALA A 220 -9.81 -9.37 18.47
N GLU A 221 -10.97 -9.23 17.81
CA GLU A 221 -11.04 -8.64 16.48
C GLU A 221 -10.78 -7.12 16.49
N PHE A 222 -11.42 -6.39 17.41
CA PHE A 222 -11.45 -4.93 17.41
C PHE A 222 -10.61 -4.30 18.53
N CYS A 223 -9.81 -5.10 19.23
CA CYS A 223 -8.93 -4.60 20.28
C CYS A 223 -7.46 -4.67 19.84
N ARG A 224 -6.73 -3.55 19.99
CA ARG A 224 -5.30 -3.48 19.68
C ARG A 224 -4.48 -4.16 20.78
N LYS A 225 -3.86 -5.29 20.46
CA LYS A 225 -2.93 -6.02 21.35
C LYS A 225 -1.59 -6.24 20.67
N TRP A 226 -0.65 -6.83 21.40
CA TRP A 226 0.69 -7.12 20.89
C TRP A 226 1.19 -8.50 21.28
N TYR A 227 2.19 -8.99 20.56
CA TYR A 227 3.01 -10.13 20.91
C TYR A 227 4.50 -9.77 20.79
N SER A 228 5.37 -10.58 21.35
CA SER A 228 6.81 -10.53 21.19
C SER A 228 7.33 -11.94 21.01
N VAL A 229 8.15 -12.17 19.99
CA VAL A 229 8.89 -13.43 19.86
C VAL A 229 9.95 -13.47 20.95
N LYS A 230 10.19 -14.63 21.53
CA LYS A 230 11.15 -14.87 22.60
C LYS A 230 12.12 -15.95 22.14
N GLU A 231 13.39 -15.58 22.00
CA GLU A 231 14.47 -16.48 21.56
C GLU A 231 15.36 -16.79 22.76
N ASN A 232 15.54 -18.07 23.10
CA ASN A 232 16.35 -18.52 24.24
C ASN A 232 16.02 -17.78 25.55
N GLY A 233 14.73 -17.58 25.80
CA GLY A 233 14.24 -16.86 26.97
C GLY A 233 14.28 -15.32 26.88
N VAL A 234 14.86 -14.74 25.83
CA VAL A 234 15.00 -13.28 25.65
C VAL A 234 13.89 -12.74 24.75
N LEU A 235 13.15 -11.73 25.25
CA LEU A 235 12.10 -11.07 24.47
C LEU A 235 12.70 -10.17 23.37
N GLY A 236 12.20 -10.35 22.15
CA GLY A 236 12.42 -9.46 21.03
C GLY A 236 11.54 -8.19 21.07
N PRO A 237 11.42 -7.49 19.93
CA PRO A 237 10.59 -6.30 19.82
C PRO A 237 9.09 -6.59 19.97
N VAL A 238 8.36 -5.59 20.45
CA VAL A 238 6.89 -5.61 20.50
C VAL A 238 6.32 -5.50 19.08
N ASN A 239 5.46 -6.44 18.73
CA ASN A 239 4.73 -6.49 17.46
C ASN A 239 3.23 -6.34 17.71
N TYR A 240 2.62 -5.27 17.17
CA TYR A 240 1.19 -5.07 17.31
C TYR A 240 0.41 -6.01 16.38
N ILE A 241 -0.58 -6.71 16.95
CA ILE A 241 -1.59 -7.48 16.21
C ILE A 241 -2.68 -6.47 15.86
N TRP A 242 -2.40 -5.59 14.90
CA TRP A 242 -3.29 -4.49 14.56
C TRP A 242 -3.05 -3.96 13.16
N ARG A 243 -4.14 -3.65 12.47
CA ARG A 243 -4.15 -3.07 11.14
C ARG A 243 -5.16 -1.92 11.13
N ASP A 244 -4.65 -0.69 11.03
CA ASP A 244 -5.42 0.55 11.15
C ASP A 244 -5.77 1.20 9.80
N ASN A 245 -5.39 0.56 8.71
CA ASN A 245 -5.57 1.04 7.34
C ASN A 245 -6.71 0.35 6.58
N CYS A 246 -7.65 -0.34 7.23
CA CYS A 246 -8.76 -1.01 6.52
C CYS A 246 -9.65 -0.03 5.74
N GLY A 247 -9.84 1.20 6.24
CA GLY A 247 -10.50 2.27 5.49
C GLY A 247 -9.75 2.74 4.24
N LYS A 248 -8.50 2.29 4.02
CA LYS A 248 -7.70 2.51 2.81
C LYS A 248 -7.65 1.28 1.91
N ASN A 249 -8.43 0.23 2.18
CA ASN A 249 -8.44 -0.98 1.35
C ASN A 249 -8.68 -0.61 -0.13
N PHE A 250 -7.92 -1.22 -1.04
CA PHE A 250 -8.06 -1.07 -2.49
C PHE A 250 -9.43 -1.54 -2.99
N LEU A 251 -10.02 -2.55 -2.34
CA LEU A 251 -11.36 -3.00 -2.63
C LEU A 251 -12.37 -2.20 -1.80
N TYR A 252 -12.92 -1.15 -2.41
CA TYR A 252 -13.90 -0.28 -1.78
C TYR A 252 -14.95 0.24 -2.78
N PRO A 253 -16.16 0.57 -2.33
CA PRO A 253 -16.68 0.24 -1.00
C PRO A 253 -17.06 -1.25 -0.95
N GLN A 254 -17.00 -1.86 0.22
CA GLN A 254 -17.56 -3.20 0.43
C GLN A 254 -18.97 -3.10 1.05
N SER A 255 -19.76 -4.16 0.99
CA SER A 255 -21.14 -4.16 1.51
C SER A 255 -21.21 -4.23 3.04
N GLY A 256 -20.06 -4.36 3.71
CA GLY A 256 -19.92 -4.64 5.13
C GLY A 256 -19.16 -3.59 5.93
N THR A 257 -18.75 -3.97 7.14
CA THR A 257 -18.04 -3.07 8.06
C THR A 257 -16.56 -2.89 7.74
N TRP A 258 -16.18 -2.94 6.46
CA TRP A 258 -14.80 -3.03 5.95
C TRP A 258 -13.82 -1.95 6.44
N ILE A 259 -14.31 -0.81 6.90
CA ILE A 259 -13.50 0.35 7.30
C ILE A 259 -12.80 0.21 8.66
N TYR A 260 -13.34 -0.58 9.59
CA TYR A 260 -12.82 -0.64 10.95
C TYR A 260 -11.44 -1.29 11.01
N SER A 261 -10.60 -0.83 11.94
CA SER A 261 -9.31 -1.44 12.20
C SER A 261 -9.49 -2.78 12.90
N ARG A 262 -8.71 -3.80 12.52
CA ARG A 262 -8.79 -5.16 13.08
C ARG A 262 -7.42 -5.68 13.50
N ALA A 263 -7.44 -6.76 14.26
CA ALA A 263 -6.26 -7.47 14.72
C ALA A 263 -5.50 -8.22 13.60
N ASN A 264 -4.69 -7.46 12.84
CA ASN A 264 -3.77 -7.89 11.78
C ASN A 264 -4.42 -8.35 10.45
N TRP A 265 -5.68 -7.98 10.21
CA TRP A 265 -6.36 -8.27 8.94
C TRP A 265 -7.31 -7.14 8.54
N CYS A 266 -7.77 -7.16 7.29
CA CYS A 266 -8.89 -6.34 6.82
C CYS A 266 -9.77 -7.21 5.90
N PRO A 267 -11.10 -7.01 5.89
CA PRO A 267 -11.98 -7.70 4.94
C PRO A 267 -11.56 -7.44 3.49
N GLY A 268 -11.51 -8.49 2.66
CA GLY A 268 -11.15 -8.39 1.25
C GLY A 268 -9.67 -8.12 1.01
N ASP A 269 -8.79 -8.66 1.86
CA ASP A 269 -7.35 -8.47 1.73
C ASP A 269 -6.56 -9.64 2.32
N LEU A 270 -5.27 -9.70 1.98
CA LEU A 270 -4.30 -10.62 2.52
C LEU A 270 -4.05 -10.35 4.00
N VAL A 271 -3.83 -11.43 4.74
CA VAL A 271 -3.24 -11.37 6.08
C VAL A 271 -1.74 -11.30 5.91
N GLN A 272 -1.13 -10.25 6.47
CA GLN A 272 0.32 -10.05 6.36
C GLN A 272 1.07 -11.10 7.19
N THR A 273 1.94 -11.86 6.53
CA THR A 273 2.94 -12.72 7.17
C THR A 273 3.99 -11.85 7.85
N ARG A 274 4.25 -12.11 9.13
CA ARG A 274 5.30 -11.43 9.89
C ARG A 274 6.56 -12.26 9.84
N ILE A 275 7.68 -11.66 9.46
CA ILE A 275 8.98 -12.32 9.37
C ILE A 275 9.81 -11.93 10.58
N HIS A 276 10.30 -12.92 11.32
CA HIS A 276 11.17 -12.73 12.48
C HIS A 276 12.50 -13.45 12.23
N PRO A 277 13.58 -12.71 11.92
CA PRO A 277 14.90 -13.30 11.76
C PRO A 277 15.38 -13.96 13.06
N ILE A 278 16.01 -15.14 12.93
CA ILE A 278 16.68 -15.83 14.03
C ILE A 278 18.10 -15.29 14.15
N SER A 279 18.59 -15.10 15.37
CA SER A 279 19.90 -14.49 15.58
C SER A 279 21.04 -15.36 15.05
N SER A 280 22.10 -14.73 14.53
CA SER A 280 23.29 -15.47 14.09
C SER A 280 23.97 -16.23 15.23
N ALA A 281 23.80 -15.78 16.48
CA ALA A 281 24.26 -16.49 17.67
C ALA A 281 23.49 -17.80 17.89
N ALA A 282 22.16 -17.79 17.71
CA ALA A 282 21.33 -18.99 17.78
C ALA A 282 21.69 -19.99 16.66
N ILE A 283 21.93 -19.50 15.43
CA ILE A 283 22.42 -20.33 14.32
C ILE A 283 23.77 -20.97 14.65
N ALA A 284 24.73 -20.19 15.14
CA ALA A 284 26.06 -20.68 15.50
C ALA A 284 26.07 -21.68 16.68
N ASN A 285 25.10 -21.58 17.59
CA ASN A 285 24.95 -22.50 18.71
C ASN A 285 24.45 -23.90 18.29
N GLY A 286 23.85 -24.02 17.10
CA GLY A 286 23.32 -25.29 16.57
C GLY A 286 21.94 -25.68 17.10
N SER A 287 21.41 -24.98 18.10
CA SER A 287 20.04 -25.12 18.59
C SER A 287 19.58 -23.84 19.31
N PHE A 288 18.27 -23.65 19.40
CA PHE A 288 17.65 -22.53 20.12
C PHE A 288 16.19 -22.83 20.49
N ASP A 289 15.69 -22.11 21.48
CA ASP A 289 14.28 -22.14 21.90
C ASP A 289 13.51 -20.95 21.32
N LEU A 290 12.29 -21.18 20.87
CA LEU A 290 11.35 -20.16 20.43
C LEU A 290 10.02 -20.23 21.18
N ASP A 291 9.55 -19.08 21.60
CA ASP A 291 8.24 -18.86 22.21
C ASP A 291 7.65 -17.53 21.71
N VAL A 292 6.35 -17.33 21.92
CA VAL A 292 5.65 -16.08 21.61
C VAL A 292 4.91 -15.60 22.86
N ASN A 293 5.38 -14.50 23.41
CA ASN A 293 4.75 -13.84 24.54
C ASN A 293 3.71 -12.81 24.07
N PHE A 294 2.45 -13.05 24.38
CA PHE A 294 1.33 -12.16 24.13
C PHE A 294 1.11 -11.18 25.27
N GLN A 295 0.56 -10.01 24.96
CA GLN A 295 0.03 -9.09 25.96
C GLN A 295 -0.95 -9.81 26.88
N ASN A 296 -0.77 -9.71 28.19
CA ASN A 296 -1.74 -10.26 29.14
C ASN A 296 -3.08 -9.51 29.03
N TYR A 297 -4.15 -10.29 28.97
CA TYR A 297 -5.52 -9.82 29.00
C TYR A 297 -6.39 -10.84 29.72
N ASN A 298 -7.21 -10.37 30.66
CA ASN A 298 -8.14 -11.19 31.43
C ASN A 298 -9.52 -10.58 31.29
N TYR A 299 -10.41 -11.30 30.61
CA TYR A 299 -11.81 -10.94 30.49
C TYR A 299 -12.56 -11.38 31.74
N THR A 300 -13.25 -10.46 32.40
CA THR A 300 -13.97 -10.77 33.66
C THR A 300 -15.43 -11.18 33.46
N GLY A 301 -15.94 -11.13 32.23
CA GLY A 301 -17.31 -11.53 31.91
C GLY A 301 -17.48 -13.04 31.74
N SER A 302 -18.73 -13.48 31.61
CA SER A 302 -19.04 -14.87 31.27
C SER A 302 -18.75 -15.17 29.80
N ASN A 303 -18.22 -16.35 29.50
CA ASN A 303 -17.99 -16.88 28.15
C ASN A 303 -17.01 -16.05 27.29
N PRO A 304 -15.68 -16.15 27.52
CA PRO A 304 -14.68 -15.45 26.68
C PRO A 304 -14.80 -15.90 25.22
N GLN A 305 -15.01 -14.95 24.30
CA GLN A 305 -15.17 -15.20 22.86
C GLN A 305 -13.93 -14.83 22.04
N ALA A 306 -12.95 -14.19 22.66
CA ALA A 306 -11.74 -13.71 22.00
C ALA A 306 -10.79 -14.88 21.67
N SER A 307 -10.24 -14.88 20.46
CA SER A 307 -9.22 -15.86 20.07
C SER A 307 -8.22 -15.31 19.07
N TYR A 308 -7.01 -15.89 19.06
CA TYR A 308 -6.01 -15.68 18.02
C TYR A 308 -5.79 -16.98 17.24
N LYS A 309 -5.94 -16.92 15.91
CA LYS A 309 -5.55 -18.02 15.03
C LYS A 309 -4.10 -17.82 14.61
N VAL A 310 -3.22 -18.71 15.04
CA VAL A 310 -1.77 -18.62 14.85
C VAL A 310 -1.30 -19.73 13.93
N SER A 311 -0.41 -19.38 13.01
CA SER A 311 0.32 -20.30 12.14
C SER A 311 1.77 -19.85 12.04
N ALA A 312 2.70 -20.76 12.26
CA ALA A 312 4.12 -20.42 12.28
C ALA A 312 4.99 -21.59 11.82
N ASP A 313 6.01 -21.25 11.04
CA ASP A 313 7.01 -22.18 10.52
C ASP A 313 8.39 -21.48 10.55
N VAL A 314 9.44 -22.22 10.90
CA VAL A 314 10.83 -21.74 10.81
C VAL A 314 11.46 -22.29 9.54
N PHE A 315 12.04 -21.39 8.76
CA PHE A 315 12.79 -21.71 7.56
C PHE A 315 14.28 -21.54 7.84
N PHE A 316 15.05 -22.56 7.52
CA PHE A 316 16.51 -22.55 7.59
C PHE A 316 17.06 -22.39 6.17
N PHE A 317 17.97 -21.45 6.00
CA PHE A 317 18.55 -21.12 4.70
C PHE A 317 20.06 -21.35 4.68
N GLY A 318 20.57 -21.70 3.51
CA GLY A 318 21.99 -21.64 3.21
C GLY A 318 22.43 -20.20 2.92
N ASP A 319 23.66 -20.09 2.40
CA ASP A 319 24.16 -18.81 1.92
C ASP A 319 23.37 -18.28 0.72
N TYR A 320 23.54 -16.99 0.45
CA TYR A 320 23.00 -16.38 -0.75
C TYR A 320 23.69 -16.93 -1.99
N ASN A 321 22.90 -17.29 -3.00
CA ASN A 321 23.39 -17.81 -4.27
C ASN A 321 24.00 -16.71 -5.17
N LYS A 322 23.75 -15.44 -4.84
CA LYS A 322 24.23 -14.25 -5.58
C LYS A 322 24.78 -13.23 -4.61
N SER A 323 25.87 -12.57 -5.00
CA SER A 323 26.49 -11.48 -4.25
C SER A 323 25.75 -10.16 -4.42
N VAL A 324 25.39 -9.79 -5.66
CA VAL A 324 24.76 -8.49 -5.99
C VAL A 324 23.56 -8.73 -6.90
N ASP A 325 22.36 -8.71 -6.32
CA ASP A 325 21.10 -8.98 -7.03
C ASP A 325 20.01 -8.04 -6.47
N ALA A 326 19.48 -7.17 -7.33
CA ALA A 326 18.32 -6.33 -7.07
C ALA A 326 17.20 -6.74 -8.03
N GLY A 327 15.97 -6.87 -7.52
CA GLY A 327 14.82 -7.17 -8.36
C GLY A 327 13.69 -6.17 -8.20
N ILE A 328 12.90 -5.99 -9.26
CA ILE A 328 11.66 -5.21 -9.25
C ILE A 328 10.52 -6.12 -8.80
N GLU A 329 9.96 -5.84 -7.62
CA GLU A 329 8.85 -6.62 -7.05
C GLU A 329 7.48 -6.09 -7.48
N ALA A 330 7.35 -4.77 -7.69
CA ALA A 330 6.12 -4.17 -8.18
C ALA A 330 6.37 -2.81 -8.86
N ILE A 331 5.54 -2.49 -9.85
CA ILE A 331 5.26 -1.11 -10.24
C ILE A 331 3.96 -0.72 -9.53
N ILE A 332 4.04 0.13 -8.51
CA ILE A 332 2.88 0.59 -7.73
C ILE A 332 2.13 1.67 -8.52
N SER A 333 2.85 2.59 -9.15
CA SER A 333 2.29 3.60 -10.04
C SER A 333 3.29 4.03 -11.13
N PRO A 334 2.84 4.34 -12.36
CA PRO A 334 1.48 4.14 -12.86
C PRO A 334 1.12 2.64 -13.03
N ASN A 335 -0.10 2.24 -12.69
CA ASN A 335 -0.59 0.86 -12.79
C ASN A 335 -2.13 0.81 -12.85
N SER A 336 -2.71 -0.06 -13.69
CA SER A 336 -4.16 -0.31 -13.81
C SER A 336 -4.67 -1.47 -12.94
N ASP A 337 -3.80 -2.23 -12.29
CA ASP A 337 -4.20 -3.28 -11.35
C ASP A 337 -5.03 -2.68 -10.20
N VAL A 338 -6.15 -3.33 -9.91
CA VAL A 338 -7.10 -2.90 -8.89
C VAL A 338 -6.47 -2.80 -7.50
N THR A 339 -5.45 -3.60 -7.19
CA THR A 339 -4.70 -3.57 -5.92
C THR A 339 -4.00 -2.22 -5.70
N TYR A 340 -3.60 -1.54 -6.78
CA TYR A 340 -2.95 -0.23 -6.73
C TYR A 340 -3.89 0.92 -7.07
N ASN A 341 -5.21 0.68 -7.15
CA ASN A 341 -6.16 1.71 -7.54
C ASN A 341 -6.11 2.93 -6.61
N ARG A 342 -5.74 2.82 -5.34
CA ARG A 342 -5.71 3.95 -4.41
C ARG A 342 -4.62 4.96 -4.78
N GLU A 343 -3.56 4.50 -5.42
CA GLU A 343 -2.44 5.34 -5.88
C GLU A 343 -2.61 5.80 -7.34
N ASN A 344 -3.50 5.17 -8.11
CA ASN A 344 -3.63 5.36 -9.55
C ASN A 344 -4.96 5.97 -9.99
N PRO A 345 -5.02 6.68 -11.14
CA PRO A 345 -3.89 7.02 -12.02
C PRO A 345 -2.98 8.10 -11.39
N VAL A 346 -1.81 8.35 -12.01
CA VAL A 346 -0.84 9.39 -11.63
C VAL A 346 -0.43 10.23 -12.85
N CYS A 347 -0.06 11.50 -12.64
CA CYS A 347 0.52 12.37 -13.67
C CYS A 347 1.82 13.06 -13.25
N LYS A 348 2.39 12.66 -12.10
CA LYS A 348 3.48 13.37 -11.43
C LYS A 348 4.69 12.47 -11.19
N GLU A 349 4.53 11.51 -10.28
CA GLU A 349 5.59 10.60 -9.84
C GLU A 349 5.15 9.16 -10.05
N GLY A 350 6.09 8.32 -10.48
CA GLY A 350 5.95 6.88 -10.50
C GLY A 350 6.52 6.32 -9.21
N LYS A 351 6.04 5.15 -8.80
CA LYS A 351 6.51 4.44 -7.62
C LYS A 351 6.71 2.97 -7.95
N ILE A 352 7.86 2.44 -7.60
CA ILE A 352 8.19 1.01 -7.72
C ILE A 352 8.62 0.45 -6.37
N LEU A 353 8.48 -0.86 -6.18
CA LEU A 353 9.03 -1.61 -5.06
C LEU A 353 10.21 -2.45 -5.57
N ILE A 354 11.38 -2.30 -4.96
CA ILE A 354 12.55 -3.16 -5.24
C ILE A 354 12.89 -3.99 -4.02
N LYS A 355 13.58 -5.11 -4.24
CA LYS A 355 14.12 -5.99 -3.19
C LYS A 355 15.58 -6.32 -3.45
N ASN A 356 16.37 -6.41 -2.38
CA ASN A 356 17.73 -6.95 -2.45
C ASN A 356 17.69 -8.48 -2.28
N PHE A 357 17.99 -9.20 -3.36
CA PHE A 357 18.05 -10.66 -3.38
C PHE A 357 19.48 -11.20 -3.18
N GLY A 358 20.50 -10.33 -3.18
CA GLY A 358 21.90 -10.71 -3.02
C GLY A 358 22.44 -10.59 -1.59
N ALA A 359 23.64 -11.13 -1.38
CA ALA A 359 24.36 -11.09 -0.09
C ALA A 359 24.87 -9.69 0.29
N THR A 360 25.14 -8.84 -0.69
CA THR A 360 25.75 -7.52 -0.49
C THR A 360 24.66 -6.47 -0.29
N THR A 361 24.87 -5.55 0.66
CA THR A 361 24.00 -4.38 0.82
C THR A 361 24.02 -3.51 -0.45
N LEU A 362 22.84 -3.15 -0.96
CA LEU A 362 22.74 -2.25 -2.11
C LEU A 362 22.92 -0.81 -1.65
N THR A 363 23.87 -0.12 -2.25
CA THR A 363 24.18 1.29 -2.04
C THR A 363 23.68 2.18 -3.17
N SER A 364 23.50 1.62 -4.36
CA SER A 364 22.89 2.32 -5.50
C SER A 364 22.23 1.33 -6.47
N VAL A 365 21.13 1.75 -7.10
CA VAL A 365 20.49 1.02 -8.20
C VAL A 365 20.15 2.02 -9.31
N SER A 366 20.61 1.73 -10.53
CA SER A 366 20.32 2.53 -11.72
C SER A 366 19.21 1.89 -12.53
N PHE A 367 18.24 2.69 -12.96
CA PHE A 367 17.04 2.27 -13.68
C PHE A 367 16.98 2.93 -15.05
N LYS A 368 16.37 2.23 -16.01
CA LYS A 368 15.82 2.78 -17.25
C LYS A 368 14.32 2.56 -17.25
N TYR A 369 13.57 3.53 -17.73
CA TYR A 369 12.12 3.42 -17.74
C TYR A 369 11.47 4.30 -18.80
N GLY A 370 10.21 4.00 -19.10
CA GLY A 370 9.44 4.78 -20.05
C GLY A 370 8.09 4.16 -20.39
N VAL A 371 7.45 4.72 -21.40
CA VAL A 371 6.08 4.39 -21.81
C VAL A 371 6.04 3.80 -23.21
N ASN A 372 5.11 2.89 -23.45
CA ASN A 372 4.80 2.35 -24.79
C ASN A 372 6.04 1.83 -25.54
N GLY A 373 6.92 1.14 -24.81
CA GLY A 373 8.17 0.55 -25.33
C GLY A 373 9.35 1.53 -25.48
N ASN A 374 9.18 2.83 -25.22
CA ASN A 374 10.25 3.81 -25.30
C ASN A 374 10.85 4.10 -23.91
N GLN A 375 11.94 3.39 -23.54
CA GLN A 375 12.65 3.58 -22.27
C GLN A 375 13.74 4.68 -22.35
N ALA A 376 13.33 5.91 -22.63
CA ALA A 376 14.26 7.04 -22.78
C ALA A 376 14.69 7.70 -21.46
N SER A 377 14.06 7.37 -20.33
CA SER A 377 14.36 7.97 -19.04
C SER A 377 15.28 7.09 -18.20
N ALA A 378 16.12 7.72 -17.38
CA ALA A 378 17.02 7.03 -16.46
C ALA A 378 17.05 7.72 -15.09
N TYR A 379 17.21 6.92 -14.05
CA TYR A 379 17.29 7.40 -12.66
C TYR A 379 18.22 6.50 -11.85
N THR A 380 19.02 7.07 -10.95
CA THR A 380 19.86 6.30 -10.02
C THR A 380 19.44 6.60 -8.60
N TRP A 381 18.90 5.58 -7.93
CA TRP A 381 18.69 5.61 -6.49
C TRP A 381 20.03 5.39 -5.77
N ASN A 382 20.25 6.12 -4.67
CA ASN A 382 21.37 5.94 -3.76
C ASN A 382 20.81 5.79 -2.34
N GLY A 383 21.32 4.82 -1.58
CA GLY A 383 20.84 4.53 -0.24
C GLY A 383 21.57 3.37 0.42
N SER A 384 20.87 2.60 1.25
CA SER A 384 21.39 1.39 1.91
C SER A 384 20.26 0.39 2.09
N LEU A 385 20.22 -0.64 1.24
CA LEU A 385 19.23 -1.72 1.30
C LEU A 385 19.91 -3.05 1.64
N ALA A 386 19.72 -3.50 2.88
CA ALA A 386 20.25 -4.78 3.34
C ALA A 386 19.60 -5.96 2.61
N SER A 387 20.22 -7.13 2.64
CA SER A 387 19.71 -8.34 2.00
C SER A 387 18.32 -8.72 2.50
N ASN A 388 17.48 -9.23 1.60
CA ASN A 388 16.07 -9.57 1.82
C ASN A 388 15.18 -8.40 2.27
N GLN A 389 15.67 -7.15 2.25
CA GLN A 389 14.86 -5.97 2.51
C GLN A 389 14.31 -5.38 1.22
N GLU A 390 13.18 -4.68 1.36
CA GLU A 390 12.47 -4.01 0.29
C GLU A 390 12.52 -2.48 0.45
N GLN A 391 12.42 -1.76 -0.66
CA GLN A 391 12.40 -0.31 -0.67
C GLN A 391 11.49 0.22 -1.78
N GLU A 392 10.59 1.14 -1.41
CA GLU A 392 9.86 1.95 -2.39
C GLU A 392 10.77 3.02 -3.00
N ILE A 393 10.76 3.13 -4.32
CA ILE A 393 11.54 4.10 -5.10
C ILE A 393 10.60 4.96 -5.93
N TYR A 394 10.80 6.27 -5.85
CA TYR A 394 10.05 7.24 -6.65
C TYR A 394 10.81 7.58 -7.93
N LEU A 395 10.13 7.47 -9.07
CA LEU A 395 10.66 7.77 -10.39
C LEU A 395 10.04 9.07 -10.92
N PRO A 396 10.82 10.02 -11.45
CA PRO A 396 10.27 11.19 -12.12
C PRO A 396 9.68 10.76 -13.46
N VAL A 397 8.35 10.88 -13.60
CA VAL A 397 7.60 10.39 -14.78
C VAL A 397 6.78 11.48 -15.46
N SER A 398 6.65 12.68 -14.87
CA SER A 398 5.80 13.78 -15.37
C SER A 398 5.99 14.04 -16.86
N ASP A 399 7.23 14.02 -17.34
CA ASP A 399 7.59 14.38 -18.72
C ASP A 399 7.25 13.28 -19.73
N ILE A 400 7.10 12.03 -19.27
CA ILE A 400 6.84 10.86 -20.14
C ILE A 400 5.38 10.38 -20.07
N ILE A 401 4.66 10.68 -18.98
CA ILE A 401 3.23 10.38 -18.86
C ILE A 401 2.35 11.62 -19.11
N GLY A 402 2.94 12.82 -19.06
CA GLY A 402 2.29 14.07 -19.42
C GLY A 402 1.83 14.06 -20.87
N GLY A 403 0.58 14.45 -21.11
CA GLY A 403 -0.02 14.47 -22.45
C GLY A 403 -0.60 13.14 -22.94
N LEU A 404 -0.40 12.03 -22.22
CA LEU A 404 -1.00 10.74 -22.62
C LEU A 404 -2.53 10.74 -22.43
N SER A 405 -3.17 9.81 -23.13
CA SER A 405 -4.61 9.53 -23.09
C SER A 405 -4.85 8.01 -23.18
N GLY A 406 -5.97 7.54 -22.64
CA GLY A 406 -6.35 6.12 -22.70
C GLY A 406 -5.38 5.20 -21.96
N THR A 407 -5.41 3.92 -22.33
CA THR A 407 -4.55 2.87 -21.76
C THR A 407 -3.18 2.86 -22.44
N ASN A 408 -2.12 2.78 -21.65
CA ASN A 408 -0.72 2.81 -22.06
C ASN A 408 0.07 1.74 -21.28
N THR A 409 1.31 1.46 -21.68
CA THR A 409 2.21 0.58 -20.91
C THR A 409 3.34 1.38 -20.28
N PHE A 410 3.73 1.00 -19.06
CA PHE A 410 4.91 1.54 -18.37
C PHE A 410 5.90 0.40 -18.09
N THR A 411 7.14 0.59 -18.50
CA THR A 411 8.21 -0.40 -18.36
C THR A 411 9.35 0.18 -17.54
N VAL A 412 9.81 -0.56 -16.54
CA VAL A 412 11.00 -0.25 -15.74
C VAL A 412 11.99 -1.40 -15.86
N SER A 413 13.27 -1.05 -15.99
CA SER A 413 14.37 -1.99 -15.99
C SER A 413 15.53 -1.55 -15.11
N ILE A 414 16.20 -2.49 -14.46
CA ILE A 414 17.46 -2.28 -13.73
C ILE A 414 18.62 -2.34 -14.72
N ASP A 415 19.47 -1.33 -14.70
CA ASP A 415 20.66 -1.21 -15.55
C ASP A 415 21.93 -1.62 -14.81
N LYS A 416 22.10 -1.16 -13.57
CA LYS A 416 23.27 -1.43 -12.72
C LYS A 416 22.93 -1.45 -11.24
N VAL A 417 23.64 -2.28 -10.48
CA VAL A 417 23.55 -2.37 -9.02
C VAL A 417 24.94 -2.16 -8.44
N ASN A 418 25.08 -1.22 -7.51
CA ASN A 418 26.39 -0.81 -6.95
C ASN A 418 27.44 -0.47 -8.03
N GLY A 419 26.99 0.08 -9.17
CA GLY A 419 27.86 0.39 -10.32
C GLY A 419 28.27 -0.81 -11.19
N ASN A 420 27.89 -2.03 -10.82
CA ASN A 420 28.18 -3.28 -11.53
C ASN A 420 26.93 -3.82 -12.24
N PRO A 421 27.08 -4.76 -13.20
CA PRO A 421 25.96 -5.55 -13.70
C PRO A 421 25.28 -6.30 -12.55
N ASP A 422 23.96 -6.40 -12.65
CA ASP A 422 23.16 -7.23 -11.75
C ASP A 422 23.31 -8.72 -12.10
N GLU A 423 23.33 -9.60 -11.09
CA GLU A 423 23.59 -11.04 -11.28
C GLU A 423 22.34 -11.86 -11.69
N ASP A 424 21.13 -11.30 -11.64
CA ASP A 424 19.90 -11.94 -12.14
C ASP A 424 19.14 -11.05 -13.14
N GLU A 425 19.39 -11.24 -14.43
CA GLU A 425 18.68 -10.43 -15.45
C GLU A 425 17.16 -10.62 -15.49
N TYR A 426 16.63 -11.69 -14.88
CA TYR A 426 15.23 -12.06 -15.02
C TYR A 426 14.30 -11.31 -14.04
N ASN A 427 14.79 -10.77 -12.93
CA ASN A 427 13.99 -9.88 -12.04
C ASN A 427 14.25 -8.39 -12.33
N ASN A 428 15.07 -8.08 -13.34
CA ASN A 428 15.46 -6.72 -13.68
C ASN A 428 14.41 -5.96 -14.49
N ASN A 429 13.34 -6.59 -14.98
CA ASN A 429 12.39 -5.94 -15.88
C ASN A 429 10.94 -6.18 -15.43
N MET A 430 10.13 -5.13 -15.43
CA MET A 430 8.68 -5.22 -15.23
C MET A 430 7.95 -4.27 -16.16
N THR A 431 6.82 -4.73 -16.72
CA THR A 431 5.90 -3.91 -17.52
C THR A 431 4.49 -4.06 -16.99
N VAL A 432 3.77 -2.95 -16.86
CA VAL A 432 2.36 -2.92 -16.47
C VAL A 432 1.56 -2.04 -17.41
N ASP A 433 0.28 -2.34 -17.54
CA ASP A 433 -0.69 -1.42 -18.14
C ASP A 433 -1.05 -0.32 -17.14
N PHE A 434 -1.41 0.86 -17.65
CA PHE A 434 -1.97 1.94 -16.85
C PHE A 434 -2.88 2.84 -17.69
N ASP A 435 -3.83 3.50 -17.03
CA ASP A 435 -4.66 4.51 -17.66
C ASP A 435 -4.11 5.92 -17.37
N ALA A 436 -4.06 6.76 -18.40
CA ALA A 436 -3.72 8.15 -18.24
C ALA A 436 -4.75 8.89 -17.34
N VAL A 437 -4.30 9.93 -16.63
CA VAL A 437 -5.20 10.78 -15.84
C VAL A 437 -6.25 11.46 -16.70
N SER A 438 -7.39 11.81 -16.10
CA SER A 438 -8.44 12.57 -16.78
C SER A 438 -8.03 14.04 -16.98
N ASP A 439 -8.46 14.59 -18.12
CA ASP A 439 -8.32 16.01 -18.44
C ASP A 439 -9.52 16.81 -17.93
N TRP A 440 -9.23 17.89 -17.21
CA TRP A 440 -10.21 18.86 -16.72
C TRP A 440 -10.01 20.18 -17.47
N GLU A 441 -11.02 20.60 -18.22
CA GLU A 441 -10.95 21.73 -19.14
C GLU A 441 -11.12 23.10 -18.45
N LYS A 442 -10.53 24.15 -19.01
CA LYS A 442 -10.76 25.58 -18.69
C LYS A 442 -10.30 26.09 -17.32
N GLY A 443 -9.99 25.20 -16.38
CA GLY A 443 -9.24 25.53 -15.17
C GLY A 443 -10.02 26.25 -14.06
N GLU A 444 -11.34 26.35 -14.14
CA GLU A 444 -12.17 26.91 -13.06
C GLU A 444 -13.22 25.89 -12.61
N PHE A 445 -13.11 25.44 -11.36
CA PHE A 445 -13.87 24.31 -10.84
C PHE A 445 -14.55 24.65 -9.52
N LEU A 446 -15.86 24.42 -9.44
CA LEU A 446 -16.62 24.50 -8.20
C LEU A 446 -16.54 23.15 -7.49
N VAL A 447 -15.96 23.12 -6.30
CA VAL A 447 -16.02 21.98 -5.39
C VAL A 447 -17.18 22.17 -4.43
N GLU A 448 -18.08 21.20 -4.36
CA GLU A 448 -19.13 21.09 -3.36
C GLU A 448 -18.85 19.93 -2.41
N LEU A 449 -18.74 20.23 -1.12
CA LEU A 449 -18.59 19.24 -0.07
C LEU A 449 -19.74 19.38 0.93
N LYS A 450 -20.58 18.35 1.02
CA LYS A 450 -21.56 18.19 2.10
C LYS A 450 -20.95 17.29 3.16
N SER A 451 -20.70 17.83 4.36
CA SER A 451 -20.17 17.06 5.48
C SER A 451 -21.19 16.01 5.97
N PRO A 452 -20.74 14.85 6.49
CA PRO A 452 -21.64 13.81 6.97
C PRO A 452 -22.34 14.22 8.27
N GLY A 453 -23.32 13.41 8.68
CA GLY A 453 -24.03 13.51 9.95
C GLY A 453 -23.15 13.19 11.16
N ASN A 454 -23.72 13.35 12.35
CA ASN A 454 -23.03 13.04 13.61
C ASN A 454 -22.81 11.54 13.78
N TYR A 455 -21.60 11.13 14.13
CA TYR A 455 -21.29 9.80 14.62
C TYR A 455 -20.34 9.87 15.83
N GLY A 456 -20.92 9.87 17.03
CA GLY A 456 -20.16 10.03 18.28
C GLY A 456 -19.40 11.36 18.37
N GLY A 457 -19.92 12.42 17.73
CA GLY A 457 -19.35 13.76 17.70
C GLY A 457 -19.33 14.40 16.31
N VAL A 458 -18.64 15.53 16.20
CA VAL A 458 -18.30 16.13 14.89
C VAL A 458 -17.45 15.14 14.10
N MET A 459 -17.72 15.04 12.80
CA MET A 459 -16.94 14.24 11.85
C MET A 459 -16.16 15.16 10.91
N PRO A 460 -14.93 15.57 11.27
CA PRO A 460 -14.12 16.38 10.37
C PRO A 460 -13.86 15.69 9.03
N VAL A 461 -13.97 16.47 7.96
CA VAL A 461 -13.63 16.09 6.60
C VAL A 461 -12.88 17.24 5.93
N GLY A 462 -11.91 16.92 5.09
CA GLY A 462 -11.06 17.92 4.46
C GLY A 462 -10.66 17.51 3.06
N TYR A 463 -10.19 18.49 2.30
CA TYR A 463 -9.52 18.20 1.05
C TYR A 463 -8.40 19.20 0.79
N LYS A 464 -7.39 18.71 0.10
CA LYS A 464 -6.18 19.43 -0.25
C LYS A 464 -5.92 19.25 -1.75
N VAL A 465 -5.53 20.34 -2.41
CA VAL A 465 -5.12 20.35 -3.81
C VAL A 465 -3.68 20.84 -3.88
N THR A 466 -2.81 20.04 -4.49
CA THR A 466 -1.41 20.37 -4.73
C THR A 466 -1.06 20.31 -6.20
N ASP A 467 -0.12 21.16 -6.63
CA ASP A 467 0.40 21.14 -8.00
C ASP A 467 1.51 20.07 -8.20
N GLU A 468 2.01 19.99 -9.43
CA GLU A 468 3.11 19.12 -9.84
C GLU A 468 4.41 19.33 -9.03
N ASN A 469 4.60 20.51 -8.41
CA ASN A 469 5.76 20.86 -7.59
C ASN A 469 5.51 20.66 -6.09
N ASN A 470 4.38 20.04 -5.70
CA ASN A 470 3.93 19.88 -4.29
C ASN A 470 3.52 21.20 -3.60
N ASN A 471 3.35 22.30 -4.34
CA ASN A 471 2.81 23.52 -3.73
C ASN A 471 1.33 23.32 -3.41
N VAL A 472 0.93 23.76 -2.23
CA VAL A 472 -0.48 23.71 -1.80
C VAL A 472 -1.24 24.84 -2.47
N VAL A 473 -2.15 24.47 -3.36
CA VAL A 473 -3.07 25.41 -4.03
C VAL A 473 -4.29 25.66 -3.15
N PHE A 474 -4.76 24.62 -2.45
CA PHE A 474 -5.87 24.70 -1.53
C PHE A 474 -5.73 23.66 -0.42
N ASP A 475 -6.14 24.00 0.80
CA ASP A 475 -6.18 23.09 1.94
C ASP A 475 -7.22 23.58 2.94
N THR A 476 -8.16 22.71 3.31
CA THR A 476 -9.15 23.01 4.33
C THR A 476 -9.63 21.75 5.05
N VAL A 477 -10.07 21.94 6.29
CA VAL A 477 -10.77 20.93 7.08
C VAL A 477 -12.03 21.54 7.68
N TYR A 478 -13.17 20.97 7.34
CA TYR A 478 -14.46 21.36 7.89
C TYR A 478 -14.76 20.55 9.15
N ARG A 479 -15.10 21.25 10.24
CA ARG A 479 -15.39 20.66 11.56
C ARG A 479 -16.84 20.92 11.95
N VAL A 480 -17.75 20.63 11.01
CA VAL A 480 -19.18 20.83 11.15
C VAL A 480 -19.90 19.67 10.49
N ASN A 481 -21.00 19.20 11.08
CA ASN A 481 -21.79 18.13 10.51
C ASN A 481 -22.86 18.70 9.59
N GLU A 482 -23.21 17.96 8.54
CA GLU A 482 -24.32 18.28 7.62
C GLU A 482 -24.26 19.70 7.02
N ALA A 483 -23.09 20.31 6.91
CA ALA A 483 -22.90 21.61 6.27
C ALA A 483 -22.54 21.42 4.79
N LEU A 484 -23.15 22.21 3.91
CA LEU A 484 -22.71 22.35 2.52
C LEU A 484 -21.64 23.45 2.48
N ASN A 485 -20.45 23.10 2.00
CA ASN A 485 -19.35 24.01 1.80
C ASN A 485 -18.99 24.02 0.32
N THR A 486 -18.81 25.20 -0.24
CA THR A 486 -18.45 25.38 -1.66
C THR A 486 -17.19 26.20 -1.80
N HIS A 487 -16.37 25.88 -2.79
CA HIS A 487 -15.16 26.63 -3.11
C HIS A 487 -14.89 26.60 -4.62
N VAL A 488 -14.44 27.72 -5.17
CA VAL A 488 -14.04 27.80 -6.58
C VAL A 488 -12.52 27.71 -6.66
N LEU A 489 -12.03 26.61 -7.22
CA LEU A 489 -10.63 26.40 -7.57
C LEU A 489 -10.34 27.05 -8.91
N LYS A 490 -9.22 27.76 -8.99
CA LYS A 490 -8.69 28.42 -10.19
C LYS A 490 -7.31 27.86 -10.45
N LEU A 491 -7.24 26.93 -11.39
CA LEU A 491 -6.08 26.10 -11.67
C LEU A 491 -5.56 26.41 -13.08
N PRO A 492 -4.31 26.88 -13.22
CA PRO A 492 -3.62 26.92 -14.51
C PRO A 492 -3.44 25.52 -15.10
N ASN A 493 -2.99 25.43 -16.36
CA ASN A 493 -2.61 24.15 -16.95
C ASN A 493 -1.51 23.48 -16.11
N GLY A 494 -1.63 22.18 -15.88
CA GLY A 494 -0.67 21.42 -15.07
C GLY A 494 -1.25 20.12 -14.52
N CYS A 495 -0.40 19.31 -13.89
CA CYS A 495 -0.84 18.14 -13.14
C CYS A 495 -1.16 18.53 -11.68
N TYR A 496 -2.26 17.99 -11.14
CA TYR A 496 -2.69 18.26 -9.78
C TYR A 496 -3.07 16.96 -9.04
N THR A 497 -2.89 17.00 -7.73
CA THR A 497 -3.34 15.96 -6.80
C THR A 497 -4.45 16.55 -5.93
N LEU A 498 -5.63 15.93 -5.95
CA LEU A 498 -6.71 16.15 -5.00
C LEU A 498 -6.69 15.03 -3.96
N GLU A 499 -6.38 15.38 -2.71
CA GLU A 499 -6.48 14.48 -1.56
C GLU A 499 -7.73 14.84 -0.76
N PHE A 500 -8.63 13.88 -0.57
CA PHE A 500 -9.76 13.99 0.35
C PHE A 500 -9.50 13.14 1.58
N THR A 501 -9.73 13.69 2.77
CA THR A 501 -9.55 13.01 4.05
C THR A 501 -10.85 13.01 4.86
N ALA A 502 -11.14 11.88 5.51
CA ALA A 502 -12.27 11.74 6.41
C ALA A 502 -11.82 11.21 7.77
N SER A 503 -12.29 11.85 8.84
CA SER A 503 -12.05 11.38 10.20
C SER A 503 -12.67 10.00 10.46
N ARG A 504 -12.10 9.27 11.41
CA ARG A 504 -12.56 7.93 11.86
C ARG A 504 -12.59 6.87 10.75
N ASN A 505 -11.98 7.13 9.60
CA ASN A 505 -11.97 6.25 8.43
C ASN A 505 -13.36 5.91 7.86
N MET A 506 -14.39 6.74 8.08
CA MET A 506 -15.78 6.42 7.71
C MET A 506 -16.29 7.10 6.42
N GLY A 507 -15.47 7.92 5.78
CA GLY A 507 -15.84 8.64 4.56
C GLY A 507 -16.95 9.66 4.78
N LEU A 508 -17.71 9.92 3.72
CA LEU A 508 -18.90 10.77 3.72
C LEU A 508 -20.19 9.95 3.80
N SER A 509 -20.11 8.64 3.60
CA SER A 509 -21.23 7.71 3.65
C SER A 509 -20.72 6.37 4.17
N PHE A 510 -21.40 5.82 5.17
CA PHE A 510 -21.14 4.46 5.66
C PHE A 510 -22.45 3.86 6.16
N PHE A 511 -23.00 2.92 5.39
CA PHE A 511 -24.33 2.32 5.63
C PHE A 511 -25.43 3.37 5.87
N ASN A 512 -26.11 3.25 7.01
CA ASN A 512 -27.07 4.16 7.61
C ASN A 512 -26.55 4.71 8.95
N ALA A 513 -25.24 4.64 9.20
CA ALA A 513 -24.64 5.03 10.48
C ALA A 513 -24.83 6.53 10.78
N PHE A 514 -24.97 7.36 9.74
CA PHE A 514 -25.19 8.80 9.82
C PHE A 514 -25.80 9.35 8.52
N THR A 515 -26.32 10.58 8.56
CA THR A 515 -26.77 11.32 7.38
C THR A 515 -25.62 11.45 6.37
N ARG A 516 -25.87 11.10 5.10
CA ARG A 516 -24.82 11.05 4.07
C ARG A 516 -24.37 12.44 3.63
N GLY A 517 -23.06 12.58 3.45
CA GLY A 517 -22.42 13.67 2.74
C GLY A 517 -22.14 13.32 1.27
N TYR A 518 -21.51 14.25 0.56
CA TYR A 518 -21.01 14.04 -0.81
C TYR A 518 -19.85 14.99 -1.12
N PHE A 519 -19.04 14.61 -2.11
CA PHE A 519 -17.97 15.44 -2.67
C PHE A 519 -18.16 15.48 -4.19
N ARG A 520 -18.38 16.66 -4.75
CA ARG A 520 -18.68 16.84 -6.17
C ARG A 520 -17.86 17.99 -6.73
N VAL A 521 -17.48 17.86 -7.99
CA VAL A 521 -16.74 18.90 -8.71
C VAL A 521 -17.49 19.24 -9.99
N PHE A 522 -17.58 20.53 -10.30
CA PHE A 522 -18.24 21.05 -11.48
C PHE A 522 -17.32 21.99 -12.24
N ASN A 523 -17.30 21.88 -13.57
CA ASN A 523 -16.62 22.83 -14.44
C ASN A 523 -17.50 24.08 -14.63
N VAL A 524 -17.14 25.20 -14.00
CA VAL A 524 -17.97 26.41 -14.06
C VAL A 524 -17.91 27.11 -15.42
N ARG A 525 -16.87 26.84 -16.21
CA ARG A 525 -16.68 27.40 -17.55
C ARG A 525 -17.37 26.59 -18.64
N GLU A 526 -17.88 25.41 -18.29
CA GLU A 526 -18.64 24.53 -19.19
C GLU A 526 -20.08 24.34 -18.68
N GLY A 527 -20.72 25.44 -18.29
CA GLY A 527 -22.12 25.43 -17.88
C GLY A 527 -22.40 24.66 -16.59
N ASN A 528 -21.44 24.61 -15.66
CA ASN A 528 -21.49 23.80 -14.44
C ASN A 528 -21.63 22.29 -14.72
N ALA A 529 -20.97 21.78 -15.77
CA ALA A 529 -20.91 20.35 -16.04
C ALA A 529 -20.26 19.60 -14.86
N ARG A 530 -20.92 18.54 -14.35
CA ARG A 530 -20.35 17.68 -13.29
C ARG A 530 -19.15 16.93 -13.86
N ILE A 531 -18.02 17.01 -13.15
CA ILE A 531 -16.82 16.21 -13.42
C ILE A 531 -16.92 14.92 -12.59
N PRO A 532 -16.99 13.74 -13.22
CA PRO A 532 -16.98 12.49 -12.49
C PRO A 532 -15.62 12.24 -11.84
N ILE A 533 -15.64 11.86 -10.57
CA ILE A 533 -14.45 11.39 -9.85
C ILE A 533 -14.68 9.91 -9.53
N PRO A 534 -14.07 8.97 -10.29
CA PRO A 534 -14.31 7.53 -10.14
C PRO A 534 -14.07 7.01 -8.72
N LYS A 535 -13.23 7.70 -7.94
CA LYS A 535 -12.90 7.36 -6.55
C LYS A 535 -14.05 7.58 -5.57
N VAL A 536 -15.01 8.45 -5.89
CA VAL A 536 -16.12 8.83 -4.99
C VAL A 536 -17.50 8.62 -5.63
N ASP A 537 -17.58 8.66 -6.96
CA ASP A 537 -18.80 8.46 -7.75
C ASP A 537 -19.09 6.97 -8.01
N LEU A 538 -19.12 6.19 -6.93
CA LEU A 538 -19.18 4.74 -6.95
C LEU A 538 -20.60 4.26 -7.34
N GLY A 539 -20.95 4.23 -8.63
CA GLY A 539 -22.18 3.58 -9.13
C GLY A 539 -23.52 4.17 -8.66
N GLY A 540 -23.57 5.46 -8.29
CA GLY A 540 -24.80 6.20 -7.98
C GLY A 540 -25.07 6.40 -6.48
N GLY A 541 -25.99 7.32 -6.16
CA GLY A 541 -26.09 8.03 -4.88
C GLY A 541 -26.18 7.22 -3.57
N TYR A 542 -26.30 5.89 -3.61
CA TYR A 542 -26.20 5.07 -2.40
C TYR A 542 -24.76 4.93 -1.88
N TYR A 543 -23.79 4.77 -2.79
CA TYR A 543 -22.37 4.56 -2.45
C TYR A 543 -21.51 5.80 -2.65
N GLU A 544 -22.09 6.89 -3.16
CA GLU A 544 -21.43 8.19 -3.25
C GLU A 544 -20.87 8.57 -1.86
N GLY A 545 -19.56 8.81 -1.79
CA GLY A 545 -18.90 9.16 -0.53
C GLY A 545 -18.47 8.01 0.37
N ASN A 546 -18.72 6.74 0.03
CA ASN A 546 -18.24 5.58 0.79
C ASN A 546 -16.76 5.27 0.47
N VAL A 547 -15.89 6.19 0.88
CA VAL A 547 -14.45 6.19 0.54
C VAL A 547 -13.54 5.78 1.70
N GLY A 548 -14.12 5.43 2.85
CA GLY A 548 -13.36 5.05 4.05
C GLY A 548 -12.48 6.21 4.58
N ALA A 549 -11.18 6.01 4.66
CA ALA A 549 -10.23 7.03 5.14
C ALA A 549 -10.12 8.26 4.23
N GLY A 550 -10.54 8.12 2.97
CA GLY A 550 -10.41 9.17 1.98
C GLY A 550 -10.05 8.63 0.60
N PHE A 551 -9.64 9.51 -0.29
CA PHE A 551 -9.12 9.13 -1.59
C PHE A 551 -8.10 10.14 -2.09
N THR A 552 -7.23 9.69 -2.99
CA THR A 552 -6.34 10.54 -3.78
C THR A 552 -6.77 10.43 -5.24
N HIS A 553 -6.89 11.58 -5.91
CA HIS A 553 -7.25 11.66 -7.32
C HIS A 553 -6.29 12.60 -8.04
N HIS A 554 -5.56 12.07 -9.02
CA HIS A 554 -4.74 12.86 -9.92
C HIS A 554 -5.52 13.23 -11.17
N PHE A 555 -5.36 14.47 -11.61
CA PHE A 555 -5.99 14.99 -12.82
C PHE A 555 -5.06 16.02 -13.48
N ARG A 556 -5.27 16.23 -14.78
CA ARG A 556 -4.55 17.25 -15.54
C ARG A 556 -5.51 18.37 -15.90
N VAL A 557 -5.10 19.61 -15.72
CA VAL A 557 -5.85 20.76 -16.21
C VAL A 557 -5.32 21.17 -17.57
N VAL A 558 -6.23 21.33 -18.53
CA VAL A 558 -5.92 21.70 -19.92
C VAL A 558 -6.78 22.87 -20.40
N ASN A 559 -6.28 23.60 -21.39
CA ASN A 559 -6.94 24.77 -21.98
C ASN A 559 -7.44 25.80 -20.93
N SER A 560 -6.73 25.93 -19.82
CA SER A 560 -7.08 26.83 -18.73
C SER A 560 -7.13 28.27 -19.23
N THR A 561 -8.24 28.96 -18.93
CA THR A 561 -8.39 30.40 -19.17
C THR A 561 -8.06 31.22 -17.94
N VAL A 562 -7.72 30.54 -16.84
CA VAL A 562 -7.21 31.15 -15.62
C VAL A 562 -5.73 31.42 -15.82
N SER A 563 -5.31 32.67 -15.63
CA SER A 563 -3.89 32.99 -15.57
C SER A 563 -3.24 32.22 -14.41
N VAL A 564 -1.98 31.83 -14.56
CA VAL A 564 -1.13 31.60 -13.37
C VAL A 564 -1.38 32.77 -12.42
N PRO A 565 -1.65 32.55 -11.12
CA PRO A 565 -1.79 33.66 -10.19
C PRO A 565 -0.58 34.56 -10.39
N GLU A 566 -0.80 35.71 -10.99
CA GLU A 566 0.17 36.78 -10.96
C GLU A 566 0.20 37.10 -9.48
N PHE A 567 1.23 36.62 -8.77
CA PHE A 567 1.46 37.05 -7.41
C PHE A 567 1.47 38.56 -7.51
N ALA A 568 0.43 39.21 -6.98
CA ALA A 568 0.36 40.65 -7.00
C ALA A 568 1.69 41.12 -6.40
N PRO A 569 2.53 41.85 -7.16
CA PRO A 569 3.83 42.22 -6.66
C PRO A 569 3.62 42.92 -5.33
N LEU A 570 4.44 42.57 -4.35
CA LEU A 570 4.47 43.22 -3.05
C LEU A 570 4.73 44.72 -3.31
N ALA A 571 3.66 45.50 -3.36
CA ALA A 571 3.71 46.88 -3.83
C ALA A 571 4.44 47.72 -2.78
N GLY A 572 5.48 48.43 -3.21
CA GLY A 572 6.28 49.26 -2.33
C GLY A 572 7.42 48.56 -1.61
N VAL A 573 7.92 47.42 -2.13
CA VAL A 573 9.25 46.93 -1.74
C VAL A 573 10.32 47.62 -2.58
N ASN A 574 11.31 48.22 -1.92
CA ASN A 574 12.46 48.86 -2.57
C ASN A 574 13.74 48.16 -2.12
N ILE A 575 14.54 47.67 -3.08
CA ILE A 575 15.78 46.97 -2.81
C ILE A 575 16.95 47.78 -3.36
N TYR A 576 17.88 48.22 -2.49
CA TYR A 576 18.95 49.14 -2.88
C TYR A 576 20.19 49.07 -1.97
N PRO A 577 21.36 49.51 -2.45
CA PRO A 577 21.65 49.87 -3.83
C PRO A 577 21.70 48.62 -4.74
N ASN A 578 21.32 48.80 -6.00
CA ASN A 578 21.49 47.80 -7.07
C ASN A 578 22.24 48.48 -8.23
N PRO A 579 23.54 48.22 -8.47
CA PRO A 579 24.35 47.18 -7.82
C PRO A 579 24.65 47.43 -6.33
N SER A 580 24.75 46.34 -5.56
CA SER A 580 25.10 46.32 -4.14
C SER A 580 26.60 46.18 -3.94
N VAL A 581 27.17 47.00 -3.04
CA VAL A 581 28.57 46.92 -2.60
C VAL A 581 28.57 46.74 -1.08
N GLY A 582 28.73 45.49 -0.64
CA GLY A 582 28.83 45.09 0.76
C GLY A 582 27.55 45.16 1.60
N VAL A 583 26.47 45.78 1.12
CA VAL A 583 25.17 45.80 1.81
C VAL A 583 24.01 45.90 0.83
N LEU A 584 22.92 45.22 1.14
CA LEU A 584 21.64 45.29 0.43
C LEU A 584 20.53 45.64 1.43
N ASN A 585 19.86 46.77 1.21
CA ASN A 585 18.71 47.20 2.00
C ASN A 585 17.42 46.77 1.30
N ILE A 586 16.44 46.34 2.08
CA ILE A 586 15.10 45.97 1.62
C ILE A 586 14.12 46.74 2.49
N ASP A 587 13.48 47.76 1.90
CA ASP A 587 12.41 48.52 2.51
C ASP A 587 11.06 48.01 2.01
N ILE A 588 10.11 47.74 2.90
CA ILE A 588 8.78 47.21 2.59
C ILE A 588 7.73 48.24 3.03
N ALA A 589 6.94 48.76 2.10
CA ALA A 589 5.90 49.76 2.40
C ALA A 589 4.77 49.18 3.28
N GLY A 590 4.34 49.96 4.27
CA GLY A 590 3.19 49.63 5.13
C GLY A 590 3.49 49.79 6.62
N SER A 591 2.44 49.82 7.45
CA SER A 591 2.52 49.97 8.92
C SER A 591 2.34 48.65 9.70
N GLY A 592 2.45 47.50 9.01
CA GLY A 592 2.24 46.17 9.58
C GLY A 592 3.43 45.66 10.40
N LYS A 593 3.19 44.64 11.24
CA LYS A 593 4.21 43.77 11.87
C LYS A 593 4.05 42.33 11.37
N GLU A 594 3.78 42.17 10.08
CA GLU A 594 3.60 40.84 9.51
C GLU A 594 4.96 40.15 9.39
N ALA A 595 4.99 38.83 9.55
CA ALA A 595 6.21 38.07 9.38
C ALA A 595 6.69 38.21 7.93
N VAL A 596 7.92 38.69 7.77
CA VAL A 596 8.65 38.84 6.52
C VAL A 596 9.73 37.78 6.44
N GLN A 597 9.78 37.08 5.30
CA GLN A 597 10.85 36.16 4.95
C GLN A 597 11.56 36.66 3.70
N VAL A 598 12.89 36.76 3.75
CA VAL A 598 13.73 37.06 2.59
C VAL A 598 14.61 35.85 2.30
N GLU A 599 14.60 35.40 1.06
CA GLU A 599 15.51 34.38 0.54
C GLU A 599 16.32 34.96 -0.62
N VAL A 600 17.62 34.68 -0.67
CA VAL A 600 18.46 35.11 -1.80
C VAL A 600 19.10 33.91 -2.45
N PHE A 601 19.03 33.86 -3.78
CA PHE A 601 19.55 32.77 -4.61
C PHE A 601 20.62 33.31 -5.56
N ASN A 602 21.70 32.54 -5.77
CA ASN A 602 22.70 32.86 -6.78
C ASN A 602 22.22 32.49 -8.20
N ALA A 603 23.03 32.77 -9.22
CA ALA A 603 22.68 32.55 -10.62
C ALA A 603 22.38 31.09 -11.02
N ILE A 604 22.80 30.10 -10.23
CA ILE A 604 22.50 28.67 -10.45
C ILE A 604 21.31 28.15 -9.62
N GLY A 605 20.60 29.04 -8.91
CA GLY A 605 19.43 28.70 -8.10
C GLY A 605 19.74 28.20 -6.68
N GLN A 606 21.00 28.23 -6.25
CA GLN A 606 21.36 27.87 -4.87
C GLN A 606 21.01 29.02 -3.92
N ARG A 607 20.30 28.71 -2.83
CA ARG A 607 19.97 29.68 -1.76
C ARG A 607 21.22 30.03 -0.96
N VAL A 608 21.64 31.29 -1.02
CA VAL A 608 22.84 31.82 -0.35
C VAL A 608 22.51 32.60 0.93
N HIS A 609 21.26 33.01 1.12
CA HIS A 609 20.84 33.73 2.32
C HIS A 609 19.36 33.47 2.66
N VAL A 610 19.04 33.49 3.94
CA VAL A 610 17.68 33.47 4.46
C VAL A 610 17.59 34.38 5.70
N LEU A 611 16.56 35.21 5.75
CA LEU A 611 16.27 36.10 6.86
C LEU A 611 14.77 36.03 7.17
N GLN A 612 14.43 35.94 8.46
CA GLN A 612 13.05 36.08 8.94
C GLN A 612 13.00 37.23 9.94
N SER A 613 12.05 38.14 9.77
CA SER A 613 11.87 39.29 10.65
C SER A 613 10.42 39.74 10.66
N ASN A 614 10.02 40.52 11.67
CA ASN A 614 8.77 41.29 11.64
C ASN A 614 9.02 42.77 11.29
N ASP A 615 10.29 43.13 11.04
CA ASP A 615 10.68 44.46 10.62
C ASP A 615 10.49 44.62 9.11
N HIS A 616 10.07 45.82 8.71
CA HIS A 616 9.86 46.18 7.31
C HIS A 616 11.07 46.91 6.69
N GLN A 617 12.14 47.11 7.47
CA GLN A 617 13.42 47.61 7.00
C GLN A 617 14.48 46.57 7.32
N LEU A 618 15.02 45.93 6.30
CA LEU A 618 15.95 44.82 6.43
C LEU A 618 17.29 45.15 5.78
N VAL A 619 18.36 44.66 6.39
CA VAL A 619 19.73 44.88 5.92
C VAL A 619 20.42 43.53 5.78
N ILE A 620 20.95 43.24 4.60
CA ILE A 620 21.68 42.02 4.28
C ILE A 620 23.13 42.38 3.97
N ASP A 621 24.07 41.74 4.64
CA ASP A 621 25.51 41.87 4.37
C ASP A 621 25.90 41.00 3.17
N THR A 622 26.38 41.65 2.11
CA THR A 622 26.77 41.00 0.86
C THR A 622 28.29 40.90 0.67
N ARG A 623 29.10 41.33 1.64
CA ARG A 623 30.58 41.41 1.50
C ARG A 623 31.26 40.07 1.19
N ASN A 624 30.66 38.97 1.64
CA ASN A 624 31.21 37.62 1.44
C ASN A 624 30.61 36.90 0.22
N TRP A 625 29.85 37.60 -0.61
CA TRP A 625 29.21 37.03 -1.80
C TRP A 625 30.09 37.27 -3.02
N THR A 626 30.11 36.31 -3.94
CA THR A 626 30.80 36.45 -5.22
C THR A 626 30.09 37.48 -6.10
N SER A 627 30.83 38.33 -6.82
CA SER A 627 30.22 39.28 -7.74
C SER A 627 29.37 38.57 -8.80
N GLY A 628 28.13 39.02 -9.00
CA GLY A 628 27.19 38.33 -9.88
C GLY A 628 25.74 38.78 -9.72
N ILE A 629 24.86 38.13 -10.47
CA ILE A 629 23.40 38.36 -10.40
C ILE A 629 22.81 37.42 -9.35
N TYR A 630 22.02 37.98 -8.46
CA TYR A 630 21.27 37.28 -7.42
C TYR A 630 19.78 37.53 -7.59
N THR A 631 18.98 36.53 -7.22
CA THR A 631 17.53 36.64 -7.16
C THR A 631 17.12 36.78 -5.69
N VAL A 632 16.48 37.88 -5.34
CA VAL A 632 15.95 38.15 -3.99
C VAL A 632 14.46 37.89 -4.00
N ARG A 633 14.01 36.95 -3.17
CA ARG A 633 12.61 36.65 -2.92
C ARG A 633 12.21 37.24 -1.57
N VAL A 634 11.25 38.15 -1.55
CA VAL A 634 10.70 38.75 -0.33
C VAL A 634 9.26 38.29 -0.18
N GLN A 635 8.92 37.67 0.94
CA GLN A 635 7.57 37.24 1.28
C GLN A 635 7.10 37.99 2.53
N ALA A 636 5.96 38.65 2.48
CA ALA A 636 5.30 39.25 3.64
C ALA A 636 3.83 38.79 3.65
N GLY A 637 3.44 38.06 4.69
CA GLY A 637 2.13 37.42 4.75
C GLY A 637 1.89 36.46 3.57
N LYS A 638 0.87 36.75 2.74
CA LYS A 638 0.53 35.98 1.53
C LYS A 638 1.11 36.56 0.24
N GLN A 639 1.86 37.65 0.33
CA GLN A 639 2.41 38.35 -0.83
C GLN A 639 3.88 37.97 -1.01
N THR A 640 4.33 37.87 -2.26
CA THR A 640 5.73 37.58 -2.60
C THR A 640 6.19 38.50 -3.73
N LEU A 641 7.38 39.08 -3.60
CA LEU A 641 8.12 39.76 -4.65
C LEU A 641 9.38 38.96 -4.99
N VAL A 642 9.73 38.91 -6.27
CA VAL A 642 11.02 38.38 -6.73
C VAL A 642 11.70 39.46 -7.57
N GLU A 643 12.90 39.88 -7.15
CA GLU A 643 13.68 40.92 -7.80
C GLU A 643 15.11 40.46 -8.08
N LYS A 644 15.74 41.01 -9.12
CA LYS A 644 17.13 40.70 -9.48
C LYS A 644 18.06 41.82 -9.03
N VAL A 645 19.10 41.46 -8.30
CA VAL A 645 20.12 42.39 -7.82
C VAL A 645 21.50 41.97 -8.30
N VAL A 646 22.33 42.95 -8.64
CA VAL A 646 23.74 42.75 -8.96
C VAL A 646 24.55 43.00 -7.70
N VAL A 647 25.38 42.05 -7.28
CA VAL A 647 26.37 42.23 -6.21
C VAL A 647 27.74 42.40 -6.84
N GLN A 648 28.50 43.38 -6.37
CA GLN A 648 29.84 43.72 -6.88
C GLN A 648 30.93 43.44 -5.86
#